data_AF-A0A833VN84-F1
#
_entry.id   AF-A0A833VN84-F1
#
_cell.length_a   1.000
_cell.length_b   1.000
_cell.length_c   1.000
_cell.angle_alpha   90.00
_cell.angle_beta   90.00
_cell.angle_gamma   90.00
#
_symmetry.space_group_name_H-M   'P 1'
#
loop_
_entity.id
_entity.type
_entity.pdbx_description
1 polymer ?
#
loop_
_entity_poly.entity_id
_entity_poly.type
_entity_poly.pdbx_seq_one_letter_code
_entity_poly.pdbx_strand_id
1 'polypeptide(L)'
;MLPKSLHQQIFKNCPEEEKISEKEIQSIKNDLHLYGINITDASRLPDVDIKIPPLKGDNIEEHFYNIGKAQVEPYTKLIKTIMIDIPQMPNQWLLKEGWTRYSVDGIQSVDYPLEDAVIFDVEVCLKEGPLPTIATAVTNQAWYGWVSKSLINGLSRNFEGRRFSIDELIPMESTAAENGEKLTSFHKKPKIMVGHNVSYDRSKIKEQYWLKHTGLRFLDTMSLHICIGGINSYQRAILNSTKDTNEKLNLQMQTSLSSLAEIHKFYCGSEISKESRDIFVNGTLANIKEDFNSLMTYCANDVIATHNVLCHLFPTFEERFPHPVTLAGMLEVGTAYLPINSNWQRYLNESETTFEDLNYETKVILANRANAVCELMHNEKYKEDLWMWDEDWSTQTLKAKACYSKTIKKVCKVQKVEKKEKLETQCYLTDDEDEEDPLEKEFAYLTETRKFLPLKLPHKPGYPAWYRKLCPKINDENWAPGPQNISVSKQIVPKLLNLTWEYYPLYHMKDKGWGILVPYTNNLDIKTKVPLKQLLAHCSFSKIGNSFDETNYTLSTIDKEVQNDLHKTEFWRNKKKKPTVELNNIYKGSAQWCNVVIDNCCYFLKLPHKDGKSSNVGNPLSKDFLNKFSENVLASSDASAAEILKIARMLSYWRNNRDRIMSQFAVWFENSYLQRGVKSSRKSMRYGAILPLVVVCGTLTRRAVEPTWMTASNVHSERIGSELRAMIQAPPGYNIVGADVDSQELWLSSIIGDAYYKKIHGATPFGWMTLIGTKSNETDMHNVTAKAVGISRSQAKIINYARIYGAGQKFAETLLKQFNPSMTDSEVTSKSRKMFAMTKGRKVFKLKPEHTTKLTDKDYSSYEAYKISKLYDKPLPVMFEKGKWTGGSESAMFNSLEEIAQQPHPVTPFLKSRLTAALENPTDDEKYLPTKIKSSAYQDTVSNAITESIENLNRPERNVIPILLSQNQKR
;
A
#
# COMPACT_ATOMS: atom_id res chain seq x y z
N MET A 1 -9.00 -28.11 21.59
CA MET A 1 -10.13 -29.00 21.23
C MET A 1 -11.40 -28.46 21.87
N LEU A 2 -12.56 -28.73 21.28
CA LEU A 2 -13.85 -28.24 21.80
C LEU A 2 -14.26 -29.07 23.04
N PRO A 3 -14.79 -28.43 24.10
CA PRO A 3 -15.46 -29.10 25.21
C PRO A 3 -16.58 -30.01 24.72
N LYS A 4 -16.81 -31.14 25.42
CA LYS A 4 -17.80 -32.15 25.00
C LYS A 4 -19.21 -31.58 24.80
N SER A 5 -19.63 -30.65 25.66
CA SER A 5 -20.91 -29.96 25.56
C SER A 5 -21.05 -29.17 24.24
N LEU A 6 -20.02 -28.37 23.92
CA LEU A 6 -19.96 -27.61 22.67
C LEU A 6 -19.87 -28.53 21.45
N HIS A 7 -19.09 -29.60 21.54
CA HIS A 7 -18.98 -30.58 20.46
C HIS A 7 -20.34 -31.22 20.15
N GLN A 8 -21.07 -31.69 21.16
CA GLN A 8 -22.41 -32.27 21.00
C GLN A 8 -23.42 -31.27 20.40
N GLN A 9 -23.32 -30.00 20.79
CA GLN A 9 -24.20 -28.96 20.25
C GLN A 9 -23.89 -28.61 18.79
N ILE A 10 -22.61 -28.57 18.42
CA ILE A 10 -22.14 -28.16 17.09
C ILE A 10 -22.21 -29.31 16.07
N PHE A 11 -21.91 -30.54 16.50
CA PHE A 11 -21.81 -31.74 15.66
C PHE A 11 -22.84 -32.79 16.07
N LYS A 12 -24.13 -32.46 15.92
CA LYS A 12 -25.27 -33.30 16.36
C LYS A 12 -25.33 -34.67 15.68
N ASN A 13 -24.97 -34.74 14.40
CA ASN A 13 -25.09 -35.93 13.52
C ASN A 13 -23.72 -36.38 12.97
N CYS A 14 -22.66 -36.34 13.78
CA CYS A 14 -21.40 -36.91 13.31
C CYS A 14 -21.55 -38.44 13.18
N PRO A 15 -21.29 -39.05 12.01
CA PRO A 15 -21.11 -40.49 11.94
C PRO A 15 -20.03 -40.90 12.96
N GLU A 16 -20.18 -42.06 13.58
CA GLU A 16 -19.22 -42.59 14.57
C GLU A 16 -17.79 -42.27 14.12
N GLU A 17 -17.03 -41.56 14.96
CA GLU A 17 -15.65 -41.16 14.67
C GLU A 17 -14.94 -42.33 13.96
N GLU A 18 -14.47 -42.13 12.73
CA GLU A 18 -13.56 -43.07 12.07
C GLU A 18 -12.37 -43.21 13.02
N LYS A 19 -12.39 -44.22 13.88
CA LYS A 19 -11.33 -44.44 14.87
C LYS A 19 -10.08 -44.78 14.10
N ILE A 20 -9.17 -43.83 14.07
CA ILE A 20 -7.90 -43.98 13.38
C ILE A 20 -7.11 -45.09 14.05
N SER A 21 -6.49 -45.93 13.22
CA SER A 21 -5.78 -47.09 13.72
C SER A 21 -4.59 -46.66 14.57
N GLU A 22 -4.27 -47.44 15.61
CA GLU A 22 -3.10 -47.17 16.46
C GLU A 22 -1.79 -47.11 15.64
N LYS A 23 -1.72 -47.86 14.54
CA LYS A 23 -0.59 -47.83 13.58
C LYS A 23 -0.43 -46.46 12.93
N GLU A 24 -1.52 -45.82 12.53
CA GLU A 24 -1.49 -44.49 11.92
C GLU A 24 -1.14 -43.40 12.92
N ILE A 25 -1.65 -43.49 14.15
CA ILE A 25 -1.26 -42.60 15.25
C ILE A 25 0.24 -42.71 15.50
N GLN A 26 0.78 -43.93 15.54
CA GLN A 26 2.22 -44.13 15.75
C GLN A 26 3.05 -43.58 14.59
N SER A 27 2.56 -43.71 13.34
CA SER A 27 3.19 -43.09 12.17
C SER A 27 3.25 -41.56 12.33
N ILE A 28 2.14 -40.92 12.70
CA ILE A 28 2.09 -39.46 12.93
C ILE A 28 3.07 -39.05 14.02
N LYS A 29 3.11 -39.79 15.14
CA LYS A 29 4.06 -39.50 16.23
C LYS A 29 5.51 -39.59 15.78
N ASN A 30 5.85 -40.62 14.99
CA ASN A 30 7.19 -40.79 14.45
C ASN A 30 7.54 -39.64 13.49
N ASP A 31 6.60 -39.25 12.62
CA ASP A 31 6.77 -38.12 11.70
C ASP A 31 7.02 -36.81 12.47
N LEU A 32 6.24 -36.51 13.51
CA LEU A 32 6.45 -35.33 14.36
C LEU A 32 7.83 -35.33 15.04
N HIS A 33 8.29 -36.50 15.50
CA HIS A 33 9.60 -36.65 16.13
C HIS A 33 10.75 -36.39 15.15
N LEU A 34 10.60 -36.71 13.85
CA LEU A 34 11.59 -36.38 12.82
C LEU A 34 11.82 -34.86 12.69
N TYR A 35 10.82 -34.05 13.02
CA TYR A 35 10.90 -32.58 13.02
C TYR A 35 11.28 -31.99 14.39
N GLY A 36 11.68 -32.83 15.35
CA GLY A 36 12.08 -32.38 16.69
C GLY A 36 10.92 -31.88 17.55
N ILE A 37 9.68 -32.26 17.21
CA ILE A 37 8.48 -31.88 17.96
C ILE A 37 8.21 -32.94 19.03
N ASN A 38 8.37 -32.56 20.30
CA ASN A 38 8.06 -33.44 21.42
C ASN A 38 6.60 -33.25 21.86
N ILE A 39 5.84 -34.35 21.86
CA ILE A 39 4.40 -34.35 22.11
C ILE A 39 4.08 -34.14 23.60
N THR A 40 5.02 -34.49 24.48
CA THR A 40 4.88 -34.36 25.94
C THR A 40 4.79 -32.90 26.41
N ASP A 41 5.27 -31.97 25.60
CA ASP A 41 5.36 -30.55 25.95
C ASP A 41 4.01 -29.82 25.73
N ALA A 42 2.99 -30.52 25.23
CA ALA A 42 1.67 -29.96 24.98
C ALA A 42 0.90 -29.72 26.29
N SER A 43 0.74 -28.44 26.65
CA SER A 43 -0.11 -28.02 27.77
C SER A 43 -1.60 -28.13 27.40
N ARG A 44 -2.38 -28.90 28.18
CA ARG A 44 -3.84 -28.94 28.04
C ARG A 44 -4.44 -27.71 28.71
N LEU A 45 -5.21 -26.93 27.95
CA LEU A 45 -6.01 -25.84 28.49
C LEU A 45 -7.28 -26.40 29.16
N PRO A 46 -7.82 -25.73 30.19
CA PRO A 46 -9.07 -26.14 30.83
C PRO A 46 -10.25 -26.03 29.85
N ASP A 47 -11.25 -26.88 30.05
CA ASP A 47 -12.49 -26.83 29.28
C ASP A 47 -13.25 -25.52 29.54
N VAL A 48 -13.90 -25.01 28.49
CA VAL A 48 -14.64 -23.75 28.51
C VAL A 48 -16.15 -24.03 28.49
N ASP A 49 -16.89 -23.57 29.49
CA ASP A 49 -18.35 -23.72 29.54
C ASP A 49 -19.05 -22.47 28.96
N ILE A 50 -19.19 -22.43 27.63
CA ILE A 50 -19.94 -21.37 26.92
C ILE A 50 -21.25 -21.96 26.40
N LYS A 51 -22.36 -21.29 26.69
CA LYS A 51 -23.67 -21.60 26.11
C LYS A 51 -23.86 -20.82 24.81
N ILE A 52 -23.77 -21.49 23.67
CA ILE A 52 -24.05 -20.88 22.36
C ILE A 52 -25.54 -21.02 21.98
N PRO A 53 -26.10 -20.11 21.16
CA PRO A 53 -27.46 -20.25 20.64
C PRO A 53 -27.68 -21.56 19.85
N PRO A 54 -28.93 -22.02 19.69
CA PRO A 54 -29.21 -23.21 18.89
C PRO A 54 -28.84 -22.98 17.41
N LEU A 55 -28.27 -24.02 16.79
CA LEU A 55 -28.00 -24.02 15.35
C LEU A 55 -29.31 -23.96 14.55
N LYS A 56 -29.31 -23.15 13.50
CA LYS A 56 -30.33 -23.08 12.44
C LYS A 56 -30.02 -24.09 11.32
N GLY A 57 -30.05 -25.38 11.65
CA GLY A 57 -29.73 -26.48 10.73
C GLY A 57 -29.14 -27.68 11.50
N ASP A 58 -28.80 -28.73 10.77
CA ASP A 58 -28.28 -29.98 11.33
C ASP A 58 -26.76 -29.94 11.55
N ASN A 59 -26.04 -29.12 10.78
CA ASN A 59 -24.59 -28.93 10.88
C ASN A 59 -24.18 -27.45 10.67
N ILE A 60 -22.89 -27.17 10.80
CA ILE A 60 -22.33 -25.81 10.68
C ILE A 60 -22.51 -25.25 9.27
N GLU A 61 -22.32 -26.06 8.22
CA GLU A 61 -22.45 -25.62 6.83
C GLU A 61 -23.88 -25.15 6.55
N GLU A 62 -24.86 -25.97 6.93
CA GLU A 62 -26.28 -25.64 6.78
C GLU A 62 -26.68 -24.43 7.63
N HIS A 63 -26.11 -24.29 8.84
CA HIS A 63 -26.33 -23.14 9.70
C HIS A 63 -25.93 -21.82 9.01
N PHE A 64 -24.72 -21.77 8.45
CA PHE A 64 -24.23 -20.58 7.74
C PHE A 64 -25.00 -20.36 6.43
N TYR A 65 -25.35 -21.42 5.71
CA TYR A 65 -26.18 -21.32 4.52
C TYR A 65 -27.55 -20.71 4.84
N ASN A 66 -28.25 -21.23 5.86
CA ASN A 66 -29.58 -20.76 6.25
C ASN A 66 -29.57 -19.32 6.78
N ILE A 67 -28.54 -18.93 7.55
CA ILE A 67 -28.38 -17.54 8.00
C ILE A 67 -28.11 -16.61 6.82
N GLY A 68 -27.13 -16.96 5.97
CA GLY A 68 -26.79 -16.14 4.80
C GLY A 68 -27.97 -15.98 3.86
N LYS A 69 -28.71 -17.06 3.59
CA LYS A 69 -29.92 -17.04 2.77
C LYS A 69 -30.98 -16.12 3.37
N ALA A 70 -31.27 -16.24 4.66
CA ALA A 70 -32.27 -15.39 5.32
C ALA A 70 -31.90 -13.89 5.31
N GLN A 71 -30.61 -13.57 5.40
CA GLN A 71 -30.12 -12.18 5.33
C GLN A 71 -30.24 -11.59 3.92
N VAL A 72 -29.95 -12.38 2.89
CA VAL A 72 -29.78 -11.91 1.50
C VAL A 72 -31.07 -12.00 0.68
N GLU A 73 -31.95 -12.95 0.99
CA GLU A 73 -33.21 -13.17 0.26
C GLU A 73 -34.02 -11.90 -0.04
N PRO A 74 -34.28 -10.97 0.91
CA PRO A 74 -35.02 -9.75 0.59
C PRO A 74 -34.30 -8.85 -0.42
N TYR A 75 -32.97 -8.76 -0.34
CA TYR A 75 -32.16 -7.96 -1.25
C TYR A 75 -32.05 -8.59 -2.65
N THR A 76 -31.90 -9.91 -2.74
CA THR A 76 -31.89 -10.62 -4.03
C THR A 76 -33.20 -10.45 -4.78
N LYS A 77 -34.35 -10.44 -4.08
CA LYS A 77 -35.65 -10.15 -4.70
C LYS A 77 -35.66 -8.76 -5.32
N LEU A 78 -35.17 -7.75 -4.59
CA LEU A 78 -35.09 -6.37 -5.08
C LEU A 78 -34.14 -6.23 -6.29
N ILE A 79 -32.98 -6.88 -6.25
CA ILE A 79 -32.03 -6.89 -7.38
C ILE A 79 -32.69 -7.51 -8.62
N LYS A 80 -33.37 -8.66 -8.46
CA LYS A 80 -34.07 -9.33 -9.56
C LYS A 80 -35.21 -8.48 -10.12
N THR A 81 -35.90 -7.69 -9.28
CA THR A 81 -36.95 -6.77 -9.74
C THR A 81 -36.39 -5.65 -10.62
N ILE A 82 -35.26 -5.04 -10.26
CA ILE A 82 -34.69 -3.93 -11.03
C ILE A 82 -34.01 -4.36 -12.33
N MET A 83 -33.64 -5.64 -12.45
CA MET A 83 -33.05 -6.22 -13.67
C MET A 83 -34.08 -6.49 -14.79
N ILE A 84 -35.38 -6.38 -14.53
CA ILE A 84 -36.42 -6.76 -15.51
C ILE A 84 -36.50 -5.74 -16.64
N ASP A 85 -36.82 -4.49 -16.30
CA ASP A 85 -36.92 -3.39 -17.26
C ASP A 85 -36.81 -2.05 -16.56
N ILE A 86 -36.37 -1.03 -17.31
CA ILE A 86 -36.26 0.36 -16.87
C ILE A 86 -37.10 1.27 -17.79
N PRO A 87 -37.77 2.30 -17.25
CA PRO A 87 -38.57 3.22 -18.06
C PRO A 87 -37.71 4.00 -19.06
N GLN A 88 -38.34 4.52 -20.11
CA GLN A 88 -37.64 5.37 -21.09
C GLN A 88 -37.09 6.63 -20.42
N MET A 89 -35.84 6.96 -20.75
CA MET A 89 -35.15 8.13 -20.24
C MET A 89 -35.87 9.42 -20.67
N PRO A 90 -36.00 10.43 -19.79
CA PRO A 90 -36.61 11.70 -20.14
C PRO A 90 -35.74 12.49 -21.13
N ASN A 91 -36.37 13.17 -22.09
CA ASN A 91 -35.67 14.01 -23.08
C ASN A 91 -35.15 15.34 -22.51
N GLN A 92 -35.76 15.83 -21.43
CA GLN A 92 -35.41 17.11 -20.81
C GLN A 92 -35.40 16.99 -19.29
N TRP A 93 -34.30 17.45 -18.69
CA TRP A 93 -34.11 17.50 -17.25
C TRP A 93 -34.46 18.89 -16.69
N LEU A 94 -35.03 18.94 -15.49
CA LEU A 94 -35.42 20.18 -14.82
C LEU A 94 -34.32 20.60 -13.85
N LEU A 95 -33.83 21.82 -14.02
CA LEU A 95 -32.88 22.43 -13.09
C LEU A 95 -33.62 22.97 -11.87
N LYS A 96 -34.01 22.08 -10.95
CA LYS A 96 -34.71 22.42 -9.70
C LYS A 96 -34.02 21.75 -8.50
N GLU A 97 -33.81 22.49 -7.42
CA GLU A 97 -33.22 21.99 -6.17
C GLU A 97 -33.95 20.74 -5.65
N GLY A 98 -33.17 19.74 -5.22
CA GLY A 98 -33.69 18.50 -4.64
C GLY A 98 -34.06 17.47 -5.71
N TRP A 99 -34.87 16.49 -5.33
CA TRP A 99 -35.27 15.39 -6.21
C TRP A 99 -36.47 15.75 -7.10
N THR A 100 -36.34 15.44 -8.38
CA THR A 100 -37.41 15.48 -9.37
C THR A 100 -37.64 14.07 -9.92
N ARG A 101 -38.87 13.57 -9.82
CA ARG A 101 -39.34 12.28 -10.33
C ARG A 101 -39.95 12.45 -11.71
N TYR A 102 -39.56 11.60 -12.64
CA TYR A 102 -40.02 11.53 -14.02
C TYR A 102 -40.70 10.18 -14.24
N SER A 103 -42.03 10.20 -14.29
CA SER A 103 -42.86 9.01 -14.48
C SER A 103 -43.79 9.18 -15.67
N VAL A 104 -44.46 8.11 -16.09
CA VAL A 104 -45.51 8.17 -17.13
C VAL A 104 -46.65 9.10 -16.70
N ASP A 105 -46.93 9.19 -15.40
CA ASP A 105 -47.96 10.05 -14.79
C ASP A 105 -47.55 11.54 -14.74
N GLY A 106 -46.33 11.88 -15.17
CA GLY A 106 -45.79 13.23 -15.21
C GLY A 106 -44.59 13.47 -14.29
N ILE A 107 -44.21 14.75 -14.18
CA ILE A 107 -43.03 15.22 -13.45
C ILE A 107 -43.45 15.75 -12.08
N GLN A 108 -42.83 15.24 -11.01
CA GLN A 108 -43.19 15.58 -9.62
C GLN A 108 -41.93 15.87 -8.79
N SER A 109 -42.04 16.82 -7.85
CA SER A 109 -40.99 17.07 -6.85
C SER A 109 -41.18 16.09 -5.70
N VAL A 110 -40.12 15.40 -5.28
CA VAL A 110 -40.16 14.46 -4.15
C VAL A 110 -39.01 14.75 -3.19
N ASP A 111 -39.11 14.26 -1.94
CA ASP A 111 -38.02 14.40 -0.96
C ASP A 111 -36.92 13.33 -1.15
N TYR A 112 -37.30 12.16 -1.63
CA TYR A 112 -36.41 11.01 -1.90
C TYR A 112 -37.07 10.04 -2.91
N PRO A 113 -36.31 9.12 -3.55
CA PRO A 113 -36.86 8.10 -4.44
C PRO A 113 -37.84 7.15 -3.73
N LEU A 114 -39.00 6.87 -4.34
CA LEU A 114 -40.12 6.19 -3.66
C LEU A 114 -40.00 4.66 -3.65
N GLU A 115 -39.28 4.08 -4.60
CA GLU A 115 -39.12 2.63 -4.76
C GLU A 115 -37.94 2.09 -3.93
N ASP A 116 -37.97 0.78 -3.61
CA ASP A 116 -36.98 0.16 -2.71
C ASP A 116 -35.68 -0.28 -3.41
N ALA A 117 -35.66 -0.30 -4.75
CA ALA A 117 -34.51 -0.66 -5.57
C ALA A 117 -34.21 0.47 -6.54
N VAL A 118 -32.96 0.95 -6.54
CA VAL A 118 -32.54 2.10 -7.35
C VAL A 118 -31.17 1.83 -7.95
N ILE A 119 -30.97 2.16 -9.22
CA ILE A 119 -29.62 2.30 -9.81
C ILE A 119 -29.28 3.79 -9.77
N PHE A 120 -28.11 4.12 -9.24
CA PHE A 120 -27.76 5.47 -8.84
C PHE A 120 -26.33 5.82 -9.24
N ASP A 121 -26.14 7.06 -9.65
CA ASP A 121 -24.84 7.67 -9.95
C ASP A 121 -24.84 9.15 -9.53
N VAL A 122 -23.70 9.65 -9.04
CA VAL A 122 -23.55 11.03 -8.57
C VAL A 122 -22.28 11.67 -9.08
N GLU A 123 -22.41 12.91 -9.56
CA GLU A 123 -21.29 13.70 -10.05
C GLU A 123 -20.99 14.91 -9.16
N VAL A 124 -19.70 15.26 -9.13
CA VAL A 124 -19.12 16.28 -8.24
C VAL A 124 -18.24 17.22 -9.04
N CYS A 125 -18.42 18.53 -8.86
CA CYS A 125 -17.51 19.54 -9.39
C CYS A 125 -16.23 19.61 -8.56
N LEU A 126 -15.14 19.00 -9.03
CA LEU A 126 -13.89 18.85 -8.28
C LEU A 126 -13.21 20.19 -7.91
N LYS A 127 -13.40 21.22 -8.74
CA LYS A 127 -12.87 22.57 -8.47
C LYS A 127 -13.54 23.24 -7.28
N GLU A 128 -14.84 23.01 -7.09
CA GLU A 128 -15.55 23.56 -5.96
C GLU A 128 -15.28 22.74 -4.71
N GLY A 129 -15.41 21.42 -4.76
CA GLY A 129 -15.14 20.58 -3.60
C GLY A 129 -15.81 19.21 -3.67
N PRO A 130 -15.77 18.43 -2.59
CA PRO A 130 -16.22 17.03 -2.58
C PRO A 130 -17.74 16.85 -2.39
N LEU A 131 -18.53 17.92 -2.45
CA LEU A 131 -19.99 17.89 -2.25
C LEU A 131 -20.72 17.47 -3.55
N PRO A 132 -21.82 16.70 -3.44
CA PRO A 132 -22.58 16.28 -4.62
C PRO A 132 -23.13 17.48 -5.40
N THR A 133 -22.99 17.47 -6.73
CA THR A 133 -23.44 18.57 -7.60
C THR A 133 -24.75 18.23 -8.31
N ILE A 134 -24.79 17.07 -8.95
CA ILE A 134 -25.99 16.47 -9.56
C ILE A 134 -25.97 14.96 -9.34
N ALA A 135 -27.13 14.32 -9.36
CA ALA A 135 -27.22 12.85 -9.36
C ALA A 135 -28.38 12.37 -10.21
N THR A 136 -28.23 11.16 -10.76
CA THR A 136 -29.27 10.49 -11.55
C THR A 136 -29.57 9.14 -10.94
N ALA A 137 -30.86 8.80 -10.92
CA ALA A 137 -31.32 7.50 -10.47
C ALA A 137 -32.42 6.95 -11.37
N VAL A 138 -32.46 5.62 -11.52
CA VAL A 138 -33.55 4.93 -12.21
C VAL A 138 -34.07 3.79 -11.36
N THR A 139 -35.38 3.58 -11.45
CA THR A 139 -36.12 2.48 -10.82
C THR A 139 -36.92 1.77 -11.90
N ASN A 140 -37.63 0.70 -11.55
CA ASN A 140 -38.54 0.03 -12.50
C ASN A 140 -39.80 0.86 -12.85
N GLN A 141 -40.05 1.98 -12.17
CA GLN A 141 -41.26 2.80 -12.37
C GLN A 141 -40.96 4.20 -12.90
N ALA A 142 -39.86 4.81 -12.46
CA ALA A 142 -39.55 6.21 -12.76
C ALA A 142 -38.05 6.50 -12.81
N TRP A 143 -37.72 7.59 -13.51
CA TRP A 143 -36.42 8.26 -13.46
C TRP A 143 -36.39 9.35 -12.40
N TYR A 144 -35.22 9.63 -11.87
CA TYR A 144 -35.00 10.63 -10.84
C TYR A 144 -33.76 11.47 -11.16
N GLY A 145 -33.88 12.78 -11.01
CA GLY A 145 -32.77 13.73 -11.09
C GLY A 145 -32.68 14.53 -9.80
N TRP A 146 -31.49 14.61 -9.21
CA TRP A 146 -31.20 15.43 -8.04
C TRP A 146 -30.28 16.59 -8.41
N VAL A 147 -30.61 17.79 -7.93
CA VAL A 147 -29.79 18.98 -8.14
C VAL A 147 -29.42 19.63 -6.80
N SER A 148 -28.13 19.91 -6.64
CA SER A 148 -27.62 20.58 -5.44
C SER A 148 -28.06 22.05 -5.33
N LYS A 149 -28.23 22.50 -4.10
CA LYS A 149 -28.48 23.91 -3.78
C LYS A 149 -27.36 24.84 -4.25
N SER A 150 -26.11 24.36 -4.20
CA SER A 150 -24.93 25.13 -4.62
C SER A 150 -24.94 25.43 -6.12
N LEU A 151 -25.39 24.48 -6.95
CA LEU A 151 -25.48 24.68 -8.40
C LEU A 151 -26.54 25.74 -8.76
N ILE A 152 -27.67 25.75 -8.06
CA ILE A 152 -28.73 26.76 -8.28
C ILE A 152 -28.26 28.16 -7.90
N ASN A 153 -27.66 28.28 -6.72
CA ASN A 153 -27.25 29.57 -6.14
C ASN A 153 -25.98 30.14 -6.80
N GLY A 154 -25.15 29.32 -7.44
CA GLY A 154 -23.91 29.74 -8.11
C GLY A 154 -22.83 30.28 -7.16
N LEU A 155 -22.96 30.05 -5.85
CA LEU A 155 -22.02 30.53 -4.85
C LEU A 155 -20.88 29.53 -4.70
N SER A 156 -19.71 29.89 -5.25
CA SER A 156 -18.45 29.22 -4.92
C SER A 156 -18.08 29.55 -3.48
N ARG A 157 -17.93 28.52 -2.64
CA ARG A 157 -17.47 28.68 -1.26
C ARG A 157 -15.99 28.34 -1.22
N ASN A 158 -15.16 29.22 -0.68
CA ASN A 158 -13.77 28.87 -0.39
C ASN A 158 -13.77 27.82 0.74
N PHE A 159 -13.42 26.57 0.41
CA PHE A 159 -13.39 25.45 1.36
C PHE A 159 -12.15 25.43 2.26
N GLU A 160 -11.50 26.57 2.48
CA GLU A 160 -10.31 26.72 3.33
C GLU A 160 -10.55 26.37 4.83
N GLY A 161 -11.76 25.93 5.19
CA GLY A 161 -12.10 25.40 6.52
C GLY A 161 -12.68 23.98 6.58
N ARG A 162 -12.73 23.22 5.47
CA ARG A 162 -13.18 21.80 5.36
C ARG A 162 -14.25 21.33 6.36
N ARG A 163 -15.40 22.02 6.42
CA ARG A 163 -16.53 21.60 7.25
C ARG A 163 -17.72 21.32 6.36
N PHE A 164 -18.06 20.04 6.23
CA PHE A 164 -19.24 19.58 5.50
C PHE A 164 -20.33 19.22 6.50
N SER A 165 -21.56 19.68 6.25
CA SER A 165 -22.73 19.31 7.05
C SER A 165 -23.51 18.18 6.37
N ILE A 166 -24.28 17.44 7.17
CA ILE A 166 -25.17 16.37 6.69
C ILE A 166 -26.24 16.92 5.73
N ASP A 167 -26.72 18.15 5.96
CA ASP A 167 -27.82 18.74 5.18
C ASP A 167 -27.45 19.10 3.73
N GLU A 168 -26.16 19.08 3.40
CA GLU A 168 -25.63 19.35 2.05
C GLU A 168 -25.52 18.07 1.21
N LEU A 169 -25.85 16.91 1.80
CA LEU A 169 -25.80 15.60 1.17
C LEU A 169 -27.15 15.19 0.56
N ILE A 170 -27.13 14.15 -0.26
CA ILE A 170 -28.31 13.66 -0.98
C ILE A 170 -29.20 12.83 -0.01
N PRO A 171 -30.46 13.23 0.22
CA PRO A 171 -31.41 12.42 0.98
C PRO A 171 -31.91 11.26 0.13
N MET A 172 -31.80 10.03 0.62
CA MET A 172 -32.28 8.83 -0.08
C MET A 172 -33.45 8.14 0.61
N GLU A 173 -33.63 8.35 1.90
CA GLU A 173 -34.65 7.67 2.69
C GLU A 173 -35.35 8.60 3.69
N SER A 174 -35.02 9.89 3.71
CA SER A 174 -35.44 10.82 4.76
C SER A 174 -35.89 12.18 4.22
N THR A 175 -36.81 12.79 4.97
CA THR A 175 -37.23 14.18 4.78
C THR A 175 -36.25 15.15 5.46
N ALA A 176 -36.40 16.45 5.19
CA ALA A 176 -35.58 17.49 5.83
C ALA A 176 -35.72 17.55 7.37
N ALA A 177 -36.85 17.10 7.92
CA ALA A 177 -37.11 17.11 9.36
C ALA A 177 -36.51 15.89 10.10
N GLU A 178 -36.16 14.83 9.38
CA GLU A 178 -35.69 13.58 9.98
C GLU A 178 -34.16 13.59 10.18
N ASN A 179 -33.76 13.21 11.40
CA ASN A 179 -32.38 13.33 11.90
C ASN A 179 -31.77 11.99 12.35
N GLY A 180 -32.40 10.86 12.04
CA GLY A 180 -31.90 9.53 12.41
C GLY A 180 -31.97 9.18 13.91
N GLU A 181 -32.57 10.01 14.78
CA GLU A 181 -32.64 9.71 16.23
C GLU A 181 -33.51 8.47 16.50
N LYS A 182 -34.62 8.32 15.77
CA LYS A 182 -35.50 7.13 15.80
C LYS A 182 -35.77 6.65 14.37
N LEU A 183 -35.36 5.43 14.07
CA LEU A 183 -35.67 4.79 12.80
C LEU A 183 -37.12 4.30 12.79
N THR A 184 -37.88 4.70 11.77
CA THR A 184 -39.23 4.22 11.48
C THR A 184 -39.18 2.81 10.89
N SER A 185 -40.34 2.16 10.74
CA SER A 185 -40.43 0.88 10.03
C SER A 185 -39.95 0.99 8.58
N PHE A 186 -40.18 2.13 7.93
CA PHE A 186 -39.71 2.42 6.58
C PHE A 186 -38.17 2.45 6.46
N HIS A 187 -37.47 3.04 7.43
CA HIS A 187 -35.99 3.07 7.44
C HIS A 187 -35.37 1.70 7.71
N LYS A 188 -36.09 0.79 8.39
CA LYS A 188 -35.61 -0.57 8.69
C LYS A 188 -35.94 -1.58 7.59
N LYS A 189 -36.80 -1.21 6.66
CA LYS A 189 -37.18 -2.06 5.52
C LYS A 189 -35.95 -2.29 4.63
N PRO A 190 -35.72 -3.51 4.13
CA PRO A 190 -34.65 -3.77 3.16
C PRO A 190 -34.83 -2.93 1.90
N LYS A 191 -33.78 -2.21 1.50
CA LYS A 191 -33.67 -1.45 0.24
C LYS A 191 -32.32 -1.70 -0.40
N ILE A 192 -32.21 -1.58 -1.71
CA ILE A 192 -30.93 -1.78 -2.42
C ILE A 192 -30.63 -0.65 -3.38
N MET A 193 -29.40 -0.18 -3.34
CA MET A 193 -28.84 0.73 -4.32
C MET A 193 -27.75 0.02 -5.11
N VAL A 194 -27.82 0.11 -6.44
CA VAL A 194 -26.81 -0.43 -7.34
C VAL A 194 -26.10 0.73 -8.02
N GLY A 195 -24.79 0.65 -8.16
CA GLY A 195 -24.00 1.65 -8.87
C GLY A 195 -22.69 1.06 -9.38
N HIS A 196 -21.87 1.91 -9.98
CA HIS A 196 -20.52 1.56 -10.39
C HIS A 196 -19.52 2.33 -9.53
N ASN A 197 -18.73 1.62 -8.70
CA ASN A 197 -17.93 2.22 -7.65
C ASN A 197 -18.77 2.90 -6.54
N VAL A 198 -19.75 2.15 -6.03
CA VAL A 198 -20.76 2.63 -5.07
C VAL A 198 -20.20 3.26 -3.81
N SER A 199 -18.97 2.91 -3.39
CA SER A 199 -18.36 3.52 -2.21
C SER A 199 -18.22 5.04 -2.34
N TYR A 200 -17.96 5.53 -3.56
CA TYR A 200 -17.90 6.96 -3.87
C TYR A 200 -19.29 7.59 -3.75
N ASP A 201 -20.29 6.98 -4.36
CA ASP A 201 -21.67 7.46 -4.39
C ASP A 201 -22.29 7.48 -2.99
N ARG A 202 -22.08 6.38 -2.25
CA ARG A 202 -22.50 6.20 -0.86
C ARG A 202 -21.98 7.32 0.04
N SER A 203 -20.75 7.79 -0.19
CA SER A 203 -20.17 8.88 0.60
C SER A 203 -20.96 10.20 0.51
N LYS A 204 -21.85 10.32 -0.49
CA LYS A 204 -22.70 11.51 -0.73
C LYS A 204 -24.12 11.37 -0.22
N ILE A 205 -24.46 10.24 0.39
CA ILE A 205 -25.82 9.96 0.89
C ILE A 205 -25.94 10.38 2.36
N LYS A 206 -26.98 11.15 2.67
CA LYS A 206 -27.25 11.74 3.98
C LYS A 206 -27.38 10.69 5.10
N GLU A 207 -28.21 9.68 4.90
CA GLU A 207 -28.59 8.70 5.93
C GLU A 207 -27.45 7.74 6.29
N GLN A 208 -26.44 7.63 5.42
CA GLN A 208 -25.27 6.78 5.65
C GLN A 208 -24.35 7.33 6.75
N TYR A 209 -24.51 8.60 7.12
CA TYR A 209 -23.79 9.22 8.23
C TYR A 209 -24.51 9.09 9.58
N TRP A 210 -25.75 8.60 9.59
CA TRP A 210 -26.50 8.39 10.84
C TRP A 210 -25.85 7.33 11.72
N LEU A 211 -25.88 7.55 13.03
CA LEU A 211 -25.35 6.58 14.01
C LEU A 211 -26.15 5.27 14.03
N LYS A 212 -27.45 5.35 13.72
CA LYS A 212 -28.31 4.19 13.61
C LYS A 212 -28.38 3.75 12.15
N HIS A 213 -28.11 2.49 11.96
CA HIS A 213 -27.94 1.89 10.65
C HIS A 213 -29.31 1.55 10.00
N THR A 214 -29.51 1.92 8.72
CA THR A 214 -30.76 1.71 7.96
C THR A 214 -30.80 0.34 7.26
N GLY A 215 -31.94 -0.01 6.66
CA GLY A 215 -32.11 -1.23 5.87
C GLY A 215 -31.49 -1.17 4.48
N LEU A 216 -30.96 -0.02 4.05
CA LEU A 216 -30.34 0.17 2.74
C LEU A 216 -29.00 -0.57 2.63
N ARG A 217 -28.80 -1.28 1.52
CA ARG A 217 -27.53 -1.92 1.15
C ARG A 217 -27.11 -1.53 -0.25
N PHE A 218 -25.84 -1.77 -0.54
CA PHE A 218 -25.17 -1.31 -1.76
C PHE A 218 -24.61 -2.50 -2.53
N LEU A 219 -24.86 -2.52 -3.84
CA LEU A 219 -24.30 -3.52 -4.76
C LEU A 219 -23.43 -2.82 -5.81
N ASP A 220 -22.13 -3.12 -5.78
CA ASP A 220 -21.15 -2.51 -6.67
C ASP A 220 -20.86 -3.41 -7.88
N THR A 221 -21.22 -2.94 -9.07
CA THR A 221 -20.95 -3.63 -10.34
C THR A 221 -19.46 -3.77 -10.64
N MET A 222 -18.62 -2.83 -10.17
CA MET A 222 -17.17 -2.93 -10.30
C MET A 222 -16.64 -4.11 -9.48
N SER A 223 -17.06 -4.23 -8.22
CA SER A 223 -16.72 -5.36 -7.34
C SER A 223 -17.22 -6.70 -7.90
N LEU A 224 -18.43 -6.76 -8.48
CA LEU A 224 -18.94 -7.97 -9.14
C LEU A 224 -18.06 -8.39 -10.34
N HIS A 225 -17.66 -7.43 -11.17
CA HIS A 225 -16.75 -7.70 -12.29
C HIS A 225 -15.38 -8.19 -11.80
N ILE A 226 -14.79 -7.57 -10.76
CA ILE A 226 -13.51 -8.02 -10.21
C ILE A 226 -13.60 -9.47 -9.67
N CYS A 227 -14.75 -9.85 -9.09
CA CYS A 227 -15.01 -11.21 -8.65
C CYS A 227 -15.04 -12.24 -9.80
N ILE A 228 -15.60 -11.87 -10.95
CA ILE A 228 -15.79 -12.75 -12.11
C ILE A 228 -14.56 -12.72 -13.03
N GLY A 229 -14.19 -11.53 -13.49
CA GLY A 229 -13.17 -11.27 -14.50
C GLY A 229 -11.92 -10.58 -13.97
N GLY A 230 -11.72 -10.44 -12.65
CA GLY A 230 -10.55 -9.74 -12.12
C GLY A 230 -9.21 -10.24 -12.66
N ILE A 231 -8.22 -9.33 -12.72
CA ILE A 231 -6.88 -9.54 -13.27
C ILE A 231 -5.77 -9.28 -12.24
N ASN A 232 -4.62 -9.94 -12.39
CA ASN A 232 -3.43 -9.65 -11.58
C ASN A 232 -2.64 -8.44 -12.12
N SER A 233 -1.64 -7.97 -11.36
CA SER A 233 -0.80 -6.82 -11.73
C SER A 233 -0.03 -7.03 -13.03
N TYR A 234 0.42 -8.26 -13.32
CA TYR A 234 1.12 -8.60 -14.55
C TYR A 234 0.19 -8.58 -15.77
N GLN A 235 -0.99 -9.20 -15.66
CA GLN A 235 -2.05 -9.16 -16.67
C GLN A 235 -2.52 -7.73 -16.94
N ARG A 236 -2.66 -6.91 -15.89
CA ARG A 236 -2.95 -5.47 -16.02
C ARG A 236 -1.87 -4.73 -16.80
N ALA A 237 -0.59 -5.02 -16.54
CA ALA A 237 0.51 -4.43 -17.29
C ALA A 237 0.49 -4.83 -18.78
N ILE A 238 0.07 -6.06 -19.11
CA ILE A 238 -0.09 -6.53 -20.49
C ILE A 238 -1.25 -5.79 -21.18
N LEU A 239 -2.41 -5.69 -20.53
CA LEU A 239 -3.58 -4.98 -21.07
C LEU A 239 -3.31 -3.49 -21.30
N ASN A 240 -2.59 -2.85 -20.37
CA ASN A 240 -2.16 -1.46 -20.51
C ASN A 240 -1.02 -1.25 -21.53
N SER A 241 -0.40 -2.32 -22.02
CA SER A 241 0.70 -2.20 -22.97
C SER A 241 0.19 -1.78 -24.35
N THR A 242 0.93 -0.88 -25.00
CA THR A 242 0.63 -0.41 -26.37
C THR A 242 0.94 -1.45 -27.44
N LYS A 243 1.63 -2.54 -27.09
CA LYS A 243 1.99 -3.61 -28.02
C LYS A 243 0.87 -4.64 -28.09
N ASP A 244 0.34 -4.86 -29.28
CA ASP A 244 -0.65 -5.92 -29.52
C ASP A 244 0.07 -7.26 -29.66
N THR A 245 0.13 -7.96 -28.54
CA THR A 245 0.68 -9.32 -28.43
C THR A 245 -0.46 -10.33 -28.45
N ASN A 246 -0.20 -11.56 -28.91
CA ASN A 246 -1.19 -12.64 -28.85
C ASN A 246 -1.71 -12.88 -27.41
N GLU A 247 -0.85 -12.70 -26.41
CA GLU A 247 -1.22 -12.78 -24.99
C GLU A 247 -2.25 -11.70 -24.60
N LYS A 248 -2.08 -10.47 -25.11
CA LYS A 248 -3.03 -9.37 -24.88
C LYS A 248 -4.39 -9.65 -25.53
N LEU A 249 -4.41 -10.15 -26.77
CA LEU A 249 -5.65 -10.50 -27.48
C LEU A 249 -6.42 -11.62 -26.76
N ASN A 250 -5.72 -12.66 -26.30
CA ASN A 250 -6.30 -13.74 -25.51
C ASN A 250 -6.90 -13.23 -24.19
N LEU A 251 -6.22 -12.31 -23.49
CA LEU A 251 -6.74 -11.71 -22.27
C LEU A 251 -7.97 -10.83 -22.53
N GLN A 252 -7.97 -10.03 -23.61
CA GLN A 252 -9.10 -9.17 -23.98
C GLN A 252 -10.37 -9.95 -24.34
N MET A 253 -10.24 -11.20 -24.80
CA MET A 253 -11.39 -12.08 -25.02
C MET A 253 -12.03 -12.59 -23.72
N GLN A 254 -11.32 -12.49 -22.59
CA GLN A 254 -11.71 -13.12 -21.33
C GLN A 254 -12.03 -12.13 -20.22
N THR A 255 -11.47 -10.93 -20.29
CA THR A 255 -11.56 -9.92 -19.24
C THR A 255 -11.26 -8.50 -19.77
N SER A 256 -11.64 -7.49 -18.98
CA SER A 256 -11.42 -6.07 -19.20
C SER A 256 -10.80 -5.40 -17.97
N LEU A 257 -10.42 -4.11 -18.07
CA LEU A 257 -10.13 -3.33 -16.86
C LEU A 257 -11.45 -2.97 -16.17
N SER A 258 -11.34 -2.49 -14.93
CA SER A 258 -12.46 -2.29 -14.04
C SER A 258 -13.27 -1.00 -14.28
N SER A 259 -13.01 -0.26 -15.36
CA SER A 259 -13.74 0.99 -15.64
C SER A 259 -15.10 0.68 -16.28
N LEU A 260 -16.14 1.45 -15.95
CA LEU A 260 -17.50 1.25 -16.48
C LEU A 260 -17.51 1.15 -18.01
N ALA A 261 -16.86 2.09 -18.69
CA ALA A 261 -16.78 2.11 -20.15
C ALA A 261 -16.16 0.83 -20.74
N GLU A 262 -15.14 0.27 -20.10
CA GLU A 262 -14.49 -0.96 -20.58
C GLU A 262 -15.30 -2.21 -20.26
N ILE A 263 -15.91 -2.26 -19.09
CA ILE A 263 -16.81 -3.36 -18.68
C ILE A 263 -18.04 -3.38 -19.58
N HIS A 264 -18.65 -2.22 -19.82
CA HIS A 264 -19.80 -2.10 -20.72
C HIS A 264 -19.43 -2.48 -22.15
N LYS A 265 -18.28 -2.04 -22.66
CA LYS A 265 -17.76 -2.48 -23.96
C LYS A 265 -17.58 -4.00 -24.02
N PHE A 266 -17.06 -4.61 -22.95
CA PHE A 266 -16.78 -6.05 -22.91
C PHE A 266 -18.05 -6.90 -22.85
N TYR A 267 -19.01 -6.57 -21.98
CA TYR A 267 -20.23 -7.37 -21.82
C TYR A 267 -21.37 -6.98 -22.76
N CYS A 268 -21.51 -5.70 -23.08
CA CYS A 268 -22.63 -5.15 -23.85
C CYS A 268 -22.26 -4.72 -25.28
N GLY A 269 -20.98 -4.65 -25.61
CA GLY A 269 -20.49 -4.36 -26.98
C GLY A 269 -20.55 -2.89 -27.41
N SER A 270 -21.01 -1.98 -26.57
CA SER A 270 -21.19 -0.56 -26.88
C SER A 270 -20.24 0.35 -26.08
N GLU A 271 -19.73 1.40 -26.74
CA GLU A 271 -18.79 2.35 -26.15
C GLU A 271 -19.52 3.54 -25.50
N ILE A 272 -18.98 4.00 -24.37
CA ILE A 272 -19.47 5.16 -23.62
C ILE A 272 -18.46 6.30 -23.82
N SER A 273 -18.94 7.47 -24.24
CA SER A 273 -18.11 8.67 -24.40
C SER A 273 -17.63 9.18 -23.04
N LYS A 274 -16.36 9.61 -22.95
CA LYS A 274 -15.75 10.15 -21.73
C LYS A 274 -15.62 11.67 -21.72
N GLU A 275 -15.97 12.34 -22.82
CA GLU A 275 -15.64 13.75 -23.05
C GLU A 275 -16.39 14.70 -22.11
N SER A 276 -17.66 14.41 -21.81
CA SER A 276 -18.48 15.24 -20.93
C SER A 276 -18.00 15.25 -19.47
N ARG A 277 -17.24 14.23 -19.05
CA ARG A 277 -16.70 14.11 -17.69
C ARG A 277 -15.66 15.20 -17.37
N ASP A 278 -14.93 15.68 -18.37
CA ASP A 278 -13.89 16.69 -18.17
C ASP A 278 -14.44 18.01 -17.64
N ILE A 279 -15.74 18.29 -17.86
CA ILE A 279 -16.44 19.46 -17.33
C ILE A 279 -16.58 19.38 -15.81
N PHE A 280 -16.81 18.19 -15.22
CA PHE A 280 -16.86 18.03 -13.76
C PHE A 280 -15.46 18.14 -13.10
N VAL A 281 -14.42 17.74 -13.83
CA VAL A 281 -13.03 17.76 -13.34
C VAL A 281 -12.43 19.15 -13.42
N ASN A 282 -12.60 19.82 -14.57
CA ASN A 282 -11.89 21.06 -14.90
C ASN A 282 -12.83 22.28 -15.02
N GLY A 283 -14.14 22.09 -15.11
CA GLY A 283 -15.13 23.17 -15.25
C GLY A 283 -15.53 23.80 -13.92
N THR A 284 -16.37 24.83 -14.00
CA THR A 284 -16.97 25.53 -12.85
C THR A 284 -18.48 25.23 -12.76
N LEU A 285 -19.13 25.58 -11.65
CA LEU A 285 -20.60 25.44 -11.53
C LEU A 285 -21.36 26.18 -12.62
N ALA A 286 -20.84 27.31 -13.11
CA ALA A 286 -21.45 28.05 -14.20
C ALA A 286 -21.47 27.22 -15.50
N ASN A 287 -20.37 26.55 -15.83
CA ASN A 287 -20.31 25.69 -17.02
C ASN A 287 -21.25 24.49 -16.89
N ILE A 288 -21.34 23.89 -15.69
CA ILE A 288 -22.27 22.79 -15.42
C ILE A 288 -23.72 23.26 -15.59
N LYS A 289 -24.03 24.50 -15.21
CA LYS A 289 -25.36 25.09 -15.35
C LYS A 289 -25.72 25.39 -16.81
N GLU A 290 -24.75 25.82 -17.61
CA GLU A 290 -24.91 26.07 -19.04
C GLU A 290 -25.20 24.77 -19.81
N ASP A 291 -24.43 23.71 -19.56
CA ASP A 291 -24.55 22.41 -20.23
C ASP A 291 -25.40 21.37 -19.46
N PHE A 292 -26.24 21.83 -18.52
CA PHE A 292 -26.94 20.98 -17.55
C PHE A 292 -27.68 19.79 -18.17
N ASN A 293 -28.46 20.01 -19.24
CA ASN A 293 -29.25 18.93 -19.84
C ASN A 293 -28.38 17.85 -20.48
N SER A 294 -27.25 18.25 -21.09
CA SER A 294 -26.28 17.34 -21.69
C SER A 294 -25.59 16.51 -20.60
N LEU A 295 -25.16 17.17 -19.52
CA LEU A 295 -24.50 16.52 -18.39
C LEU A 295 -25.42 15.57 -17.61
N MET A 296 -26.69 15.92 -17.40
CA MET A 296 -27.67 15.01 -16.80
C MET A 296 -27.93 13.79 -17.69
N THR A 297 -27.97 13.98 -19.00
CA THR A 297 -28.11 12.86 -19.95
C THR A 297 -26.87 11.97 -19.95
N TYR A 298 -25.68 12.55 -19.82
CA TYR A 298 -24.43 11.81 -19.61
C TYR A 298 -24.50 10.92 -18.35
N CYS A 299 -24.90 11.47 -17.20
CA CYS A 299 -25.02 10.69 -15.96
C CYS A 299 -26.10 9.60 -16.09
N ALA A 300 -27.23 9.92 -16.73
CA ALA A 300 -28.29 8.96 -16.99
C ALA A 300 -27.83 7.80 -17.90
N ASN A 301 -26.97 8.08 -18.90
CA ASN A 301 -26.37 7.04 -19.72
C ASN A 301 -25.42 6.13 -18.92
N ASP A 302 -24.67 6.67 -17.96
CA ASP A 302 -23.84 5.86 -17.04
C ASP A 302 -24.71 4.97 -16.14
N VAL A 303 -25.87 5.45 -15.70
CA VAL A 303 -26.88 4.65 -14.99
C VAL A 303 -27.44 3.52 -15.86
N ILE A 304 -27.77 3.80 -17.13
CA ILE A 304 -28.23 2.77 -18.10
C ILE A 304 -27.13 1.73 -18.34
N ALA A 305 -25.88 2.17 -18.53
CA ALA A 305 -24.75 1.28 -18.71
C ALA A 305 -24.56 0.39 -17.48
N THR A 306 -24.71 0.95 -16.28
CA THR A 306 -24.65 0.20 -15.01
C THR A 306 -25.75 -0.86 -14.92
N HIS A 307 -26.99 -0.52 -15.33
CA HIS A 307 -28.09 -1.49 -15.45
C HIS A 307 -27.75 -2.63 -16.40
N ASN A 308 -27.29 -2.32 -17.62
CA ASN A 308 -26.96 -3.32 -18.63
C ASN A 308 -25.86 -4.27 -18.15
N VAL A 309 -24.83 -3.71 -17.48
CA VAL A 309 -23.75 -4.48 -16.87
C VAL A 309 -24.27 -5.35 -15.73
N LEU A 310 -25.14 -4.84 -14.85
CA LEU A 310 -25.76 -5.62 -13.77
C LEU A 310 -26.51 -6.84 -14.32
N CYS A 311 -27.30 -6.67 -15.38
CA CYS A 311 -28.08 -7.74 -16.00
C CYS A 311 -27.22 -8.90 -16.51
N HIS A 312 -25.98 -8.63 -16.95
CA HIS A 312 -25.03 -9.67 -17.37
C HIS A 312 -24.22 -10.24 -16.19
N LEU A 313 -23.78 -9.39 -15.27
CA LEU A 313 -22.88 -9.78 -14.18
C LEU A 313 -23.58 -10.56 -13.07
N PHE A 314 -24.78 -10.15 -12.65
CA PHE A 314 -25.42 -10.73 -11.48
C PHE A 314 -25.80 -12.21 -11.65
N PRO A 315 -26.35 -12.66 -12.80
CA PRO A 315 -26.60 -14.09 -13.03
C PRO A 315 -25.30 -14.91 -13.06
N THR A 316 -24.26 -14.39 -13.72
CA THR A 316 -22.92 -15.01 -13.77
C THR A 316 -22.30 -15.11 -12.38
N PHE A 317 -22.55 -14.11 -11.53
CA PHE A 317 -22.15 -14.12 -10.13
C PHE A 317 -22.89 -15.21 -9.36
N GLU A 318 -24.22 -15.32 -9.45
CA GLU A 318 -24.98 -16.39 -8.77
C GLU A 318 -24.50 -17.80 -9.19
N GLU A 319 -24.14 -18.00 -10.46
CA GLU A 319 -23.60 -19.29 -10.95
C GLU A 319 -22.21 -19.61 -10.38
N ARG A 320 -21.30 -18.63 -10.39
CA ARG A 320 -19.91 -18.82 -9.92
C ARG A 320 -19.79 -18.83 -8.40
N PHE A 321 -20.78 -18.28 -7.71
CA PHE A 321 -20.81 -18.05 -6.27
C PHE A 321 -22.13 -18.51 -5.65
N PRO A 322 -22.35 -19.83 -5.58
CA PRO A 322 -23.65 -20.38 -5.18
C PRO A 322 -23.97 -20.19 -3.70
N HIS A 323 -22.97 -19.93 -2.86
CA HIS A 323 -23.17 -19.80 -1.41
C HIS A 323 -23.65 -18.39 -1.02
N PRO A 324 -24.79 -18.24 -0.32
CA PRO A 324 -25.42 -16.94 -0.06
C PRO A 324 -24.61 -16.02 0.86
N VAL A 325 -23.75 -16.59 1.71
CA VAL A 325 -22.86 -15.81 2.60
C VAL A 325 -21.89 -14.92 1.84
N THR A 326 -21.50 -15.28 0.61
CA THR A 326 -20.63 -14.41 -0.20
C THR A 326 -21.33 -13.09 -0.50
N LEU A 327 -22.58 -13.12 -0.96
CA LEU A 327 -23.36 -11.91 -1.20
C LEU A 327 -23.68 -11.19 0.13
N ALA A 328 -24.00 -11.92 1.20
CA ALA A 328 -24.25 -11.34 2.52
C ALA A 328 -23.05 -10.50 3.02
N GLY A 329 -21.85 -11.10 2.96
CA GLY A 329 -20.61 -10.43 3.34
C GLY A 329 -20.32 -9.21 2.46
N MET A 330 -20.58 -9.30 1.16
CA MET A 330 -20.40 -8.16 0.25
C MET A 330 -21.30 -6.98 0.61
N LEU A 331 -22.58 -7.23 0.91
CA LEU A 331 -23.53 -6.18 1.27
C LEU A 331 -23.17 -5.50 2.60
N GLU A 332 -22.71 -6.26 3.60
CA GLU A 332 -22.33 -5.72 4.91
C GLU A 332 -21.00 -4.95 4.89
N VAL A 333 -20.02 -5.36 4.08
CA VAL A 333 -18.75 -4.62 4.01
C VAL A 333 -18.88 -3.27 3.30
N GLY A 334 -19.87 -3.15 2.40
CA GLY A 334 -20.21 -1.87 1.79
C GLY A 334 -20.70 -0.81 2.78
N THR A 335 -21.11 -1.19 4.01
CA THR A 335 -21.68 -0.27 5.01
C THR A 335 -20.67 0.20 6.07
N ALA A 336 -19.36 0.06 5.82
CA ALA A 336 -18.30 0.53 6.72
C ALA A 336 -18.48 1.98 7.19
N TYR A 337 -18.19 2.25 8.46
CA TYR A 337 -18.45 3.53 9.13
C TYR A 337 -17.35 3.84 10.15
N LEU A 338 -16.79 5.06 10.11
CA LEU A 338 -15.71 5.48 10.99
C LEU A 338 -16.11 6.73 11.79
N PRO A 339 -16.46 6.59 13.08
CA PRO A 339 -16.81 7.74 13.92
C PRO A 339 -15.58 8.57 14.27
N ILE A 340 -15.72 9.88 14.20
CA ILE A 340 -14.67 10.84 14.55
C ILE A 340 -15.21 11.92 15.50
N ASN A 341 -14.29 12.65 16.11
CA ASN A 341 -14.60 13.84 16.90
C ASN A 341 -13.62 14.97 16.59
N SER A 342 -13.70 16.07 17.35
CA SER A 342 -12.81 17.23 17.18
C SER A 342 -11.31 16.92 17.22
N ASN A 343 -10.91 15.76 17.76
CA ASN A 343 -9.51 15.31 17.73
C ASN A 343 -9.02 15.06 16.31
N TRP A 344 -9.90 14.73 15.35
CA TRP A 344 -9.51 14.58 13.95
C TRP A 344 -8.90 15.86 13.38
N GLN A 345 -9.57 17.00 13.55
CA GLN A 345 -9.06 18.28 13.05
C GLN A 345 -7.78 18.69 13.79
N ARG A 346 -7.73 18.44 15.10
CA ARG A 346 -6.55 18.67 15.91
C ARG A 346 -5.35 17.86 15.41
N TYR A 347 -5.55 16.56 15.17
CA TYR A 347 -4.54 15.66 14.65
C TYR A 347 -4.03 16.09 13.27
N LEU A 348 -4.91 16.50 12.36
CA LEU A 348 -4.50 17.00 11.05
C LEU A 348 -3.63 18.26 11.20
N ASN A 349 -4.09 19.24 11.99
CA ASN A 349 -3.36 20.48 12.19
C ASN A 349 -2.02 20.24 12.89
N GLU A 350 -1.99 19.50 14.00
CA GLU A 350 -0.77 19.21 14.75
C GLU A 350 0.24 18.40 13.92
N SER A 351 -0.22 17.38 13.19
CA SER A 351 0.65 16.57 12.32
C SER A 351 1.20 17.40 11.16
N GLU A 352 0.40 18.29 10.59
CA GLU A 352 0.83 19.16 9.49
C GLU A 352 1.80 20.24 9.94
N THR A 353 1.50 20.93 11.04
CA THR A 353 2.41 21.93 11.62
C THR A 353 3.73 21.29 12.01
N THR A 354 3.71 20.14 12.69
CA THR A 354 4.96 19.42 13.03
C THR A 354 5.74 19.00 11.78
N PHE A 355 5.04 18.60 10.71
CA PHE A 355 5.68 18.28 9.44
C PHE A 355 6.33 19.50 8.78
N GLU A 356 5.66 20.65 8.79
CA GLU A 356 6.19 21.92 8.29
C GLU A 356 7.40 22.38 9.09
N ASP A 357 7.33 22.34 10.43
CA ASP A 357 8.40 22.72 11.35
C ASP A 357 9.66 21.89 11.12
N LEU A 358 9.53 20.55 11.05
CA LEU A 358 10.68 19.67 10.84
C LEU A 358 11.25 19.77 9.41
N ASN A 359 10.40 20.03 8.41
CA ASN A 359 10.90 20.35 7.06
C ASN A 359 11.65 21.67 7.05
N TYR A 360 11.18 22.67 7.79
CA TYR A 360 11.86 23.95 7.93
C TYR A 360 13.20 23.78 8.65
N GLU A 361 13.25 23.03 9.75
CA GLU A 361 14.48 22.68 10.45
C GLU A 361 15.49 22.00 9.51
N THR A 362 15.03 21.01 8.72
CA THR A 362 15.85 20.35 7.71
C THR A 362 16.42 21.37 6.70
N LYS A 363 15.61 22.33 6.24
CA LYS A 363 16.07 23.39 5.33
C LYS A 363 17.12 24.28 6.00
N VAL A 364 16.93 24.65 7.27
CA VAL A 364 17.89 25.49 8.01
C VAL A 364 19.23 24.78 8.20
N ILE A 365 19.23 23.51 8.62
CA ILE A 365 20.46 22.71 8.77
C ILE A 365 21.20 22.61 7.43
N LEU A 366 20.47 22.30 6.36
CA LEU A 366 21.05 22.21 5.01
C LEU A 366 21.57 23.56 4.50
N ALA A 367 20.87 24.66 4.80
CA ALA A 367 21.28 26.00 4.42
C ALA A 367 22.56 26.42 5.14
N ASN A 368 22.66 26.16 6.45
CA ASN A 368 23.86 26.40 7.24
C ASN A 368 25.05 25.61 6.70
N ARG A 369 24.82 24.34 6.34
CA ARG A 369 25.85 23.50 5.72
C ARG A 369 26.28 24.02 4.35
N ALA A 370 25.33 24.44 3.51
CA ALA A 370 25.64 25.04 2.22
C ALA A 370 26.46 26.33 2.35
N ASN A 371 26.19 27.15 3.38
CA ASN A 371 26.96 28.35 3.70
C ASN A 371 28.39 27.98 4.10
N ALA A 372 28.56 27.05 5.05
CA ALA A 372 29.87 26.58 5.51
C ALA A 372 30.72 26.00 4.37
N VAL A 373 30.09 25.24 3.45
CA VAL A 373 30.79 24.71 2.27
C VAL A 373 31.15 25.84 1.30
N CYS A 374 30.32 26.87 1.16
CA CYS A 374 30.62 28.02 0.29
C CYS A 374 31.88 28.78 0.76
N GLU A 375 32.18 28.79 2.06
CA GLU A 375 33.40 29.40 2.61
C GLU A 375 34.68 28.72 2.10
N LEU A 376 34.62 27.45 1.66
CA LEU A 376 35.76 26.73 1.05
C LEU A 376 36.23 27.35 -0.27
N MET A 377 35.46 28.29 -0.84
CA MET A 377 35.90 29.11 -1.96
C MET A 377 37.11 29.97 -1.58
N HIS A 378 37.22 30.41 -0.32
CA HIS A 378 38.36 31.17 0.17
C HIS A 378 39.61 30.28 0.17
N ASN A 379 40.68 30.75 -0.48
CA ASN A 379 41.95 30.05 -0.66
C ASN A 379 41.87 28.74 -1.46
N GLU A 380 40.83 28.56 -2.29
CA GLU A 380 40.64 27.39 -3.17
C GLU A 380 40.64 26.02 -2.45
N LYS A 381 40.31 25.99 -1.15
CA LYS A 381 40.29 24.77 -0.32
C LYS A 381 39.35 23.68 -0.85
N TYR A 382 38.33 24.07 -1.61
CA TYR A 382 37.39 23.13 -2.24
C TYR A 382 38.06 22.12 -3.19
N LYS A 383 39.26 22.43 -3.74
CA LYS A 383 40.02 21.49 -4.60
C LYS A 383 40.56 20.30 -3.82
N GLU A 384 40.74 20.45 -2.52
CA GLU A 384 41.20 19.36 -1.66
C GLU A 384 40.03 18.53 -1.12
N ASP A 385 38.82 19.09 -1.03
CA ASP A 385 37.62 18.42 -0.49
C ASP A 385 37.15 17.23 -1.33
N LEU A 386 36.86 16.10 -0.68
CA LEU A 386 36.50 14.83 -1.35
C LEU A 386 35.14 14.82 -2.06
N TRP A 387 34.20 15.67 -1.64
CA TRP A 387 32.83 15.67 -2.14
C TRP A 387 32.55 16.82 -3.13
N MET A 388 33.22 17.96 -2.96
CA MET A 388 32.90 19.21 -3.67
C MET A 388 33.87 19.59 -4.81
N TRP A 389 34.96 18.84 -5.02
CA TRP A 389 35.99 19.15 -6.04
C TRP A 389 35.47 19.15 -7.50
N ASP A 390 34.45 18.34 -7.81
CA ASP A 390 33.87 18.16 -9.17
C ASP A 390 32.69 19.12 -9.44
N GLU A 391 32.32 19.97 -8.48
CA GLU A 391 31.18 20.89 -8.62
C GLU A 391 31.54 22.20 -9.35
N ASP A 392 30.53 22.89 -9.86
CA ASP A 392 30.73 24.13 -10.63
C ASP A 392 30.94 25.35 -9.72
N TRP A 393 32.21 25.66 -9.44
CA TRP A 393 32.67 26.81 -8.65
C TRP A 393 32.77 28.13 -9.43
N SER A 394 32.27 28.19 -10.68
CA SER A 394 32.34 29.41 -11.50
C SER A 394 31.49 30.56 -10.91
N THR A 395 32.08 31.75 -10.87
CA THR A 395 31.43 32.96 -10.35
C THR A 395 31.00 33.88 -11.48
N GLN A 396 29.89 34.60 -11.26
CA GLN A 396 29.52 35.72 -12.12
C GLN A 396 30.10 37.01 -11.55
N THR A 397 30.85 37.75 -12.36
CA THR A 397 31.40 39.04 -11.98
C THR A 397 30.36 40.14 -12.17
N LEU A 398 30.31 41.07 -11.22
CA LEU A 398 29.49 42.28 -11.35
C LEU A 398 30.24 43.29 -12.23
N LYS A 399 29.80 43.46 -13.48
CA LYS A 399 30.36 44.50 -14.37
C LYS A 399 29.68 45.84 -14.06
N ALA A 400 30.38 46.72 -13.37
CA ALA A 400 29.97 48.11 -13.22
C ALA A 400 30.03 48.83 -14.59
N LYS A 401 29.10 49.75 -14.85
CA LYS A 401 29.14 50.55 -16.08
C LYS A 401 30.25 51.60 -15.97
N ALA A 402 31.27 51.50 -16.81
CA ALA A 402 32.39 52.46 -16.84
C ALA A 402 31.97 53.88 -17.29
N CYS A 403 30.91 53.99 -18.10
CA CYS A 403 30.35 55.27 -18.53
C CYS A 403 28.82 55.17 -18.69
N TYR A 404 28.12 56.23 -18.30
CA TYR A 404 26.67 56.35 -18.45
C TYR A 404 26.29 56.52 -19.92
N SER A 405 25.74 55.50 -20.57
CA SER A 405 25.18 55.62 -21.92
C SER A 405 23.82 56.32 -21.88
N LYS A 406 23.74 57.57 -22.32
CA LYS A 406 22.50 58.36 -22.47
C LYS A 406 21.52 57.83 -23.53
N THR A 407 21.79 56.69 -24.15
CA THR A 407 20.99 56.18 -25.28
C THR A 407 20.06 55.06 -24.82
N ILE A 408 18.94 55.43 -24.18
CA ILE A 408 17.58 54.88 -24.32
C ILE A 408 16.66 55.93 -23.65
N LYS A 409 16.40 57.01 -24.39
CA LYS A 409 15.27 57.91 -24.19
C LYS A 409 14.77 58.27 -25.59
N LYS A 410 14.01 57.36 -26.20
CA LYS A 410 13.00 57.67 -27.21
C LYS A 410 12.14 56.42 -27.42
N VAL A 411 10.83 56.59 -27.18
CA VAL A 411 9.72 55.62 -27.25
C VAL A 411 9.66 54.70 -26.01
N CYS A 412 8.70 54.75 -25.07
CA CYS A 412 7.32 55.23 -25.08
C CYS A 412 7.02 56.24 -23.96
N LYS A 413 6.18 57.22 -24.29
CA LYS A 413 5.46 58.09 -23.37
C LYS A 413 4.21 57.34 -22.87
N VAL A 414 4.04 57.37 -21.54
CA VAL A 414 2.77 57.49 -20.78
C VAL A 414 1.82 56.29 -20.78
N GLN A 415 1.66 55.66 -19.60
CA GLN A 415 0.53 55.95 -18.70
C GLN A 415 0.94 55.67 -17.24
N LYS A 416 0.71 56.67 -16.37
CA LYS A 416 0.53 56.49 -14.91
C LYS A 416 -0.64 55.52 -14.73
N VAL A 417 -0.66 54.65 -13.73
CA VAL A 417 -1.01 54.91 -12.33
C VAL A 417 -0.58 53.67 -11.55
N GLU A 418 0.10 53.82 -10.41
CA GLU A 418 -0.26 53.15 -9.16
C GLU A 418 0.65 53.57 -8.00
N LYS A 419 0.02 53.59 -6.84
CA LYS A 419 0.47 54.14 -5.57
C LYS A 419 1.77 53.48 -5.11
N LYS A 420 2.74 54.28 -4.69
CA LYS A 420 3.80 53.82 -3.79
C LYS A 420 3.17 53.57 -2.42
N GLU A 421 2.84 52.33 -2.12
CA GLU A 421 2.82 51.87 -0.74
C GLU A 421 4.28 51.67 -0.30
N LYS A 422 4.64 52.31 0.81
CA LYS A 422 5.95 52.23 1.43
C LYS A 422 6.18 50.79 1.87
N LEU A 423 7.33 50.21 1.52
CA LEU A 423 7.79 48.94 2.10
C LEU A 423 8.05 49.18 3.60
N GLU A 424 7.29 48.50 4.47
CA GLU A 424 7.42 48.48 5.94
C GLU A 424 8.69 47.73 6.40
N THR A 425 9.87 48.21 6.02
CA THR A 425 11.14 47.64 6.55
C THR A 425 12.09 48.71 7.07
N GLN A 426 11.62 49.95 7.17
CA GLN A 426 12.35 51.09 7.76
C GLN A 426 11.71 51.63 9.06
N CYS A 427 10.84 50.86 9.73
CA CYS A 427 10.17 51.32 10.96
C CYS A 427 10.56 50.57 12.24
N TYR A 428 11.68 49.84 12.26
CA TYR A 428 12.23 49.32 13.51
C TYR A 428 13.59 49.95 13.75
N LEU A 429 13.57 51.07 14.47
CA LEU A 429 14.65 51.79 15.18
C LEU A 429 14.63 53.28 14.87
N THR A 430 13.60 53.99 15.37
CA THR A 430 13.74 55.28 16.07
C THR A 430 12.36 55.66 16.62
N ASP A 431 12.22 55.62 17.94
CA ASP A 431 11.14 56.32 18.64
C ASP A 431 11.40 57.83 18.52
N ASP A 432 10.36 58.59 18.20
CA ASP A 432 10.16 60.02 18.43
C ASP A 432 11.38 60.97 18.35
N GLU A 433 11.63 61.55 17.17
CA GLU A 433 11.96 62.96 16.92
C GLU A 433 12.23 63.17 15.41
N ASP A 434 11.69 64.24 14.82
CA ASP A 434 11.93 64.66 13.42
C ASP A 434 13.38 65.17 13.20
N GLU A 435 14.38 64.35 13.50
CA GLU A 435 15.74 64.53 13.00
C GLU A 435 15.92 63.67 11.75
N GLU A 436 16.09 64.32 10.58
CA GLU A 436 16.58 63.65 9.38
C GLU A 436 17.86 62.89 9.73
N ASP A 437 17.82 61.55 9.61
CA ASP A 437 18.92 60.65 9.97
C ASP A 437 20.25 61.22 9.44
N PRO A 438 21.16 61.71 10.29
CA PRO A 438 22.40 62.36 9.85
C PRO A 438 23.27 61.42 9.00
N LEU A 439 23.09 60.11 9.17
CA LEU A 439 23.71 59.06 8.34
C LEU A 439 23.17 59.09 6.91
N GLU A 440 21.90 59.43 6.68
CA GLU A 440 21.31 59.47 5.33
C GLU A 440 21.86 60.64 4.52
N LYS A 441 22.19 61.78 5.17
CA LYS A 441 22.93 62.88 4.55
C LYS A 441 24.40 62.54 4.31
N GLU A 442 25.06 61.94 5.29
CA GLU A 442 26.47 61.55 5.19
C GLU A 442 26.70 60.50 4.08
N PHE A 443 25.76 59.57 3.92
CA PHE A 443 25.80 58.52 2.90
C PHE A 443 25.02 58.83 1.62
N ALA A 444 24.51 60.05 1.43
CA ALA A 444 23.75 60.44 0.24
C ALA A 444 24.54 60.23 -1.07
N TYR A 445 25.86 60.37 -1.02
CA TYR A 445 26.74 60.10 -2.17
C TYR A 445 26.70 58.62 -2.60
N LEU A 446 26.46 57.67 -1.68
CA LEU A 446 26.31 56.25 -2.01
C LEU A 446 25.04 56.02 -2.83
N THR A 447 23.98 56.77 -2.57
CA THR A 447 22.73 56.74 -3.34
C THR A 447 22.97 57.17 -4.79
N GLU A 448 23.91 58.10 -5.02
CA GLU A 448 24.34 58.51 -6.35
C GLU A 448 25.15 57.41 -7.07
N THR A 449 25.94 56.61 -6.34
CA THR A 449 26.72 55.51 -6.93
C THR A 449 25.86 54.39 -7.52
N ARG A 450 24.57 54.30 -7.14
CA ARG A 450 23.60 53.37 -7.74
C ARG A 450 23.49 53.51 -9.26
N LYS A 451 23.78 54.70 -9.81
CA LYS A 451 23.75 55.00 -11.25
C LYS A 451 24.76 54.17 -12.07
N PHE A 452 25.81 53.65 -11.42
CA PHE A 452 26.86 52.83 -12.05
C PHE A 452 26.56 51.32 -12.05
N LEU A 453 25.51 50.89 -11.33
CA LEU A 453 25.08 49.49 -11.30
C LEU A 453 24.33 49.11 -12.61
N PRO A 454 24.42 47.83 -13.03
CA PRO A 454 23.66 47.35 -14.17
C PRO A 454 22.15 47.43 -13.91
N LEU A 455 21.37 47.71 -14.96
CA LEU A 455 19.90 47.83 -14.91
C LEU A 455 19.22 46.55 -14.40
N LYS A 456 19.81 45.39 -14.67
CA LYS A 456 19.43 44.09 -14.08
C LYS A 456 20.63 43.59 -13.28
N LEU A 457 20.49 43.50 -11.96
CA LEU A 457 21.53 42.95 -11.10
C LEU A 457 21.69 41.44 -11.40
N PRO A 458 22.91 40.95 -11.67
CA PRO A 458 23.14 39.50 -11.76
C PRO A 458 22.76 38.84 -10.43
N HIS A 459 22.25 37.62 -10.49
CA HIS A 459 21.79 36.91 -9.31
C HIS A 459 23.00 36.46 -8.47
N LYS A 460 23.13 37.03 -7.25
CA LYS A 460 24.19 36.74 -6.26
C LYS A 460 25.61 36.73 -6.90
N PRO A 461 26.12 37.86 -7.42
CA PRO A 461 27.44 37.93 -8.06
C PRO A 461 28.55 37.60 -7.05
N GLY A 462 29.62 36.97 -7.51
CA GLY A 462 30.73 36.51 -6.66
C GLY A 462 30.52 35.14 -6.00
N TYR A 463 29.30 34.59 -5.99
CA TYR A 463 29.02 33.26 -5.43
C TYR A 463 29.15 32.14 -6.49
N PRO A 464 29.50 30.90 -6.08
CA PRO A 464 29.58 29.73 -6.96
C PRO A 464 28.28 29.42 -7.70
N ALA A 465 28.36 28.87 -8.90
CA ALA A 465 27.18 28.54 -9.72
C ALA A 465 26.26 27.52 -9.04
N TRP A 466 26.79 26.51 -8.36
CA TRP A 466 26.00 25.54 -7.61
C TRP A 466 25.22 26.19 -6.46
N TYR A 467 25.84 27.13 -5.72
CA TYR A 467 25.23 27.82 -4.58
C TYR A 467 24.16 28.83 -5.02
N ARG A 468 24.40 29.54 -6.14
CA ARG A 468 23.42 30.43 -6.77
C ARG A 468 22.13 29.69 -7.15
N LYS A 469 22.23 28.45 -7.64
CA LYS A 469 21.05 27.60 -7.95
C LYS A 469 20.20 27.25 -6.71
N LEU A 470 20.74 27.40 -5.50
CA LEU A 470 20.03 27.14 -4.23
C LEU A 470 19.37 28.40 -3.65
N CYS A 471 19.77 29.59 -4.08
CA CYS A 471 19.16 30.84 -3.62
C CYS A 471 17.95 31.23 -4.49
N PRO A 472 16.82 31.68 -3.92
CA PRO A 472 15.73 32.26 -4.69
C PRO A 472 16.16 33.57 -5.35
N LYS A 473 15.47 33.96 -6.44
CA LYS A 473 15.71 35.26 -7.11
C LYS A 473 14.99 36.36 -6.35
N ILE A 474 15.55 37.58 -6.34
CA ILE A 474 15.00 38.73 -5.59
C ILE A 474 13.56 39.09 -6.01
N ASN A 475 13.18 38.79 -7.25
CA ASN A 475 11.84 39.06 -7.78
C ASN A 475 10.84 37.90 -7.56
N ASP A 476 11.20 36.88 -6.78
CA ASP A 476 10.34 35.73 -6.48
C ASP A 476 9.47 36.06 -5.25
N GLU A 477 8.20 35.66 -5.25
CA GLU A 477 7.25 35.93 -4.14
C GLU A 477 7.73 35.27 -2.83
N ASN A 478 8.45 34.15 -2.94
CA ASN A 478 9.03 33.42 -1.82
C ASN A 478 10.50 33.79 -1.56
N TRP A 479 10.92 35.02 -1.87
CA TRP A 479 12.30 35.44 -1.66
C TRP A 479 12.63 35.62 -0.17
N ALA A 480 13.74 35.02 0.24
CA ALA A 480 14.31 35.19 1.56
C ALA A 480 15.85 35.06 1.50
N PRO A 481 16.58 35.61 2.49
CA PRO A 481 18.03 35.58 2.49
C PRO A 481 18.57 34.16 2.66
N GLY A 482 19.46 33.73 1.75
CA GLY A 482 20.19 32.47 1.82
C GLY A 482 19.69 31.36 0.89
N PRO A 483 20.27 30.15 0.98
CA PRO A 483 19.96 29.02 0.11
C PRO A 483 18.69 28.29 0.58
N GLN A 484 17.52 28.82 0.24
CA GLN A 484 16.23 28.23 0.65
C GLN A 484 15.68 27.17 -0.30
N ASN A 485 16.09 27.18 -1.57
CA ASN A 485 15.71 26.14 -2.52
C ASN A 485 16.58 24.90 -2.29
N ILE A 486 16.61 24.36 -1.07
CA ILE A 486 17.36 23.17 -0.70
C ILE A 486 16.41 22.12 -0.13
N SER A 487 16.59 20.88 -0.55
CA SER A 487 15.78 19.75 -0.10
C SER A 487 16.61 18.47 -0.19
N VAL A 488 16.26 17.48 0.63
CA VAL A 488 16.88 16.14 0.65
C VAL A 488 16.83 15.43 -0.71
N SER A 489 15.98 15.88 -1.64
CA SER A 489 15.90 15.36 -3.01
C SER A 489 16.94 15.92 -3.97
N LYS A 490 17.60 17.04 -3.65
CA LYS A 490 18.61 17.63 -4.54
C LYS A 490 19.90 16.82 -4.54
N GLN A 491 20.48 16.60 -5.72
CA GLN A 491 21.70 15.82 -5.91
C GLN A 491 22.92 16.36 -5.16
N ILE A 492 22.97 17.66 -4.86
CA ILE A 492 24.06 18.28 -4.11
C ILE A 492 24.03 17.92 -2.61
N VAL A 493 22.86 17.56 -2.06
CA VAL A 493 22.70 17.38 -0.61
C VAL A 493 23.50 16.22 -0.03
N PRO A 494 23.56 15.03 -0.66
CA PRO A 494 24.46 13.96 -0.21
C PRO A 494 25.94 14.37 -0.15
N LYS A 495 26.38 15.27 -1.05
CA LYS A 495 27.74 15.83 -1.03
C LYS A 495 27.92 16.84 0.10
N LEU A 496 26.95 17.75 0.29
CA LEU A 496 26.97 18.71 1.41
C LEU A 496 27.04 18.01 2.77
N LEU A 497 26.38 16.86 2.92
CA LEU A 497 26.37 16.07 4.15
C LEU A 497 27.54 15.10 4.30
N ASN A 498 28.54 15.15 3.41
CA ASN A 498 29.72 14.28 3.45
C ASN A 498 29.37 12.79 3.64
N LEU A 499 28.36 12.30 2.90
CA LEU A 499 27.89 10.93 3.06
C LEU A 499 28.92 9.92 2.55
N THR A 500 29.01 8.81 3.29
CA THR A 500 29.87 7.66 3.04
C THR A 500 29.04 6.39 3.00
N TRP A 501 29.48 5.41 2.23
CA TRP A 501 28.91 4.08 2.17
C TRP A 501 30.00 3.07 2.49
N GLU A 502 29.80 2.30 3.56
CA GLU A 502 30.79 1.37 4.12
C GLU A 502 32.16 2.06 4.28
N TYR A 503 32.13 3.28 4.81
CA TYR A 503 33.30 4.14 5.06
C TYR A 503 34.00 4.73 3.81
N TYR A 504 33.46 4.50 2.61
CA TYR A 504 33.95 5.12 1.37
C TYR A 504 33.09 6.33 0.94
N PRO A 505 33.69 7.41 0.42
CA PRO A 505 32.95 8.61 0.05
C PRO A 505 32.02 8.37 -1.15
N LEU A 506 30.81 8.94 -1.08
CA LEU A 506 29.83 8.88 -2.16
C LEU A 506 30.17 9.86 -3.29
N TYR A 507 30.06 9.37 -4.53
CA TYR A 507 30.23 10.14 -5.74
C TYR A 507 29.08 9.87 -6.71
N HIS A 508 28.64 10.91 -7.42
CA HIS A 508 27.54 10.83 -8.39
C HIS A 508 28.08 11.01 -9.81
N MET A 509 27.79 10.04 -10.68
CA MET A 509 28.14 10.09 -12.09
C MET A 509 26.86 10.10 -12.96
N LYS A 510 26.79 10.99 -13.95
CA LYS A 510 25.56 11.24 -14.75
C LYS A 510 24.98 9.97 -15.40
N ASP A 511 25.81 9.05 -15.86
CA ASP A 511 25.36 7.86 -16.61
C ASP A 511 25.06 6.65 -15.71
N LYS A 512 25.67 6.57 -14.52
CA LYS A 512 25.61 5.37 -13.64
C LYS A 512 24.93 5.65 -12.29
N GLY A 513 24.61 6.91 -11.98
CA GLY A 513 24.01 7.34 -10.72
C GLY A 513 25.03 7.40 -9.58
N TRP A 514 24.57 7.14 -8.35
CA TRP A 514 25.40 7.16 -7.15
C TRP A 514 26.24 5.88 -6.98
N GLY A 515 27.48 6.07 -6.56
CA GLY A 515 28.43 5.02 -6.22
C GLY A 515 29.47 5.48 -5.20
N ILE A 516 30.44 4.62 -4.91
CA ILE A 516 31.58 4.89 -4.02
C ILE A 516 32.88 4.98 -4.81
N LEU A 517 33.83 5.74 -4.25
CA LEU A 517 35.21 5.82 -4.73
C LEU A 517 36.11 4.94 -3.87
N VAL A 518 36.72 3.93 -4.49
CA VAL A 518 37.68 3.03 -3.82
C VAL A 518 39.05 3.16 -4.47
N PRO A 519 40.10 3.63 -3.76
CA PRO A 519 41.44 3.72 -4.32
C PRO A 519 42.06 2.32 -4.52
N TYR A 520 42.74 2.11 -5.65
CA TYR A 520 43.54 0.90 -5.89
C TYR A 520 45.04 1.20 -6.07
N THR A 521 45.42 2.48 -6.21
CA THR A 521 46.81 2.92 -6.36
C THR A 521 47.21 3.85 -5.20
N ASN A 522 48.35 3.57 -4.55
CA ASN A 522 48.92 4.40 -3.48
C ASN A 522 49.96 5.43 -4.00
N ASN A 523 50.13 5.54 -5.31
CA ASN A 523 51.17 6.36 -5.93
C ASN A 523 50.71 7.83 -6.04
N LEU A 524 51.33 8.72 -5.25
CA LEU A 524 50.99 10.15 -5.15
C LEU A 524 51.54 10.99 -6.32
N ASP A 525 52.37 10.41 -7.20
CA ASP A 525 53.04 11.12 -8.30
C ASP A 525 52.17 11.28 -9.57
N ILE A 526 50.94 10.74 -9.56
CA ILE A 526 50.01 10.85 -10.68
C ILE A 526 49.25 12.19 -10.56
N LYS A 527 49.32 13.04 -11.60
CA LYS A 527 48.50 14.27 -11.69
C LYS A 527 47.02 13.91 -11.90
N THR A 528 46.28 13.70 -10.82
CA THR A 528 44.84 13.42 -10.83
C THR A 528 44.03 14.66 -10.47
N LYS A 529 42.79 14.76 -10.96
CA LYS A 529 41.84 15.79 -10.51
C LYS A 529 41.20 15.42 -9.17
N VAL A 530 41.19 14.13 -8.83
CA VAL A 530 40.70 13.62 -7.55
C VAL A 530 41.73 13.90 -6.44
N PRO A 531 41.30 14.38 -5.23
CA PRO A 531 42.19 14.57 -4.08
C PRO A 531 42.67 13.24 -3.46
N LEU A 532 43.64 12.59 -4.11
CA LEU A 532 44.11 11.24 -3.75
C LEU A 532 44.71 11.16 -2.34
N LYS A 533 45.43 12.22 -1.90
CA LYS A 533 46.04 12.29 -0.57
C LYS A 533 45.00 12.24 0.55
N GLN A 534 43.89 12.96 0.40
CA GLN A 534 42.80 12.98 1.39
C GLN A 534 41.97 11.69 1.33
N LEU A 535 41.79 11.12 0.13
CA LEU A 535 41.04 9.88 -0.07
C LEU A 535 41.77 8.70 0.61
N LEU A 536 43.09 8.61 0.44
CA LEU A 536 43.91 7.58 1.09
C LEU A 536 43.91 7.76 2.60
N ALA A 537 43.99 8.99 3.12
CA ALA A 537 43.87 9.25 4.55
C ALA A 537 42.53 8.76 5.11
N HIS A 538 41.41 9.13 4.47
CA HIS A 538 40.06 8.73 4.87
C HIS A 538 39.86 7.20 4.83
N CYS A 539 40.37 6.52 3.80
CA CYS A 539 40.24 5.06 3.66
C CYS A 539 41.20 4.29 4.60
N SER A 540 42.31 4.89 5.05
CA SER A 540 43.29 4.24 5.95
C SER A 540 42.79 4.10 7.38
N PHE A 541 41.94 5.02 7.86
CA PHE A 541 41.29 4.91 9.18
C PHE A 541 40.33 3.71 9.31
N SER A 542 39.86 3.14 8.19
CA SER A 542 38.92 2.00 8.18
C SER A 542 39.61 0.64 8.47
N LYS A 543 40.92 0.50 8.22
CA LYS A 543 41.64 -0.77 8.48
C LYS A 543 41.81 -1.12 9.97
N ILE A 544 41.52 -0.19 10.88
CA ILE A 544 41.81 -0.33 12.33
C ILE A 544 40.57 -0.73 13.16
N GLY A 545 39.37 -0.81 12.56
CA GLY A 545 38.13 -1.16 13.27
C GLY A 545 37.79 -2.66 13.40
N ASN A 546 38.57 -3.57 12.79
CA ASN A 546 38.27 -5.01 12.77
C ASN A 546 39.10 -5.81 13.79
N SER A 547 39.10 -5.39 15.05
CA SER A 547 39.56 -6.23 16.16
C SER A 547 38.50 -6.30 17.25
N PHE A 548 37.48 -7.12 17.02
CA PHE A 548 36.75 -7.76 18.11
C PHE A 548 36.70 -9.26 17.81
N ASP A 549 37.63 -9.97 18.42
CA ASP A 549 37.61 -11.42 18.62
C ASP A 549 36.46 -11.76 19.55
N GLU A 550 35.51 -12.57 19.07
CA GLU A 550 34.85 -13.66 19.82
C GLU A 550 33.79 -14.32 18.93
N THR A 551 34.19 -15.32 18.11
CA THR A 551 33.38 -16.50 17.72
C THR A 551 34.14 -17.38 16.73
N ASN A 552 35.37 -17.80 17.07
CA ASN A 552 36.15 -18.74 16.25
C ASN A 552 36.04 -20.20 16.71
N TYR A 553 35.08 -20.55 17.58
CA TYR A 553 34.97 -21.90 18.13
C TYR A 553 33.80 -22.75 17.57
N THR A 554 32.92 -22.20 16.73
CA THR A 554 31.74 -22.94 16.21
C THR A 554 31.77 -23.23 14.71
N LEU A 555 32.82 -22.83 13.98
CA LEU A 555 32.91 -23.00 12.52
C LEU A 555 33.94 -24.04 12.06
N SER A 556 34.49 -24.86 12.96
CA SER A 556 35.54 -25.84 12.61
C SER A 556 35.02 -27.25 12.34
N THR A 557 33.72 -27.53 12.49
CA THR A 557 33.18 -28.90 12.46
C THR A 557 32.30 -29.24 11.25
N ILE A 558 32.09 -28.33 10.28
CA ILE A 558 31.19 -28.59 9.13
C ILE A 558 31.91 -28.58 7.77
N ASP A 559 33.21 -28.26 7.73
CA ASP A 559 33.92 -28.00 6.46
C ASP A 559 34.53 -29.23 5.77
N LYS A 560 34.39 -30.44 6.32
CA LYS A 560 35.02 -31.64 5.72
C LYS A 560 34.14 -32.46 4.79
N GLU A 561 32.81 -32.28 4.80
CA GLU A 561 31.90 -33.04 3.93
C GLU A 561 31.38 -32.24 2.72
N VAL A 562 31.39 -30.90 2.79
CA VAL A 562 30.88 -30.03 1.70
C VAL A 562 31.91 -29.80 0.59
N GLN A 563 33.21 -29.93 0.90
CA GLN A 563 34.30 -29.70 -0.05
C GLN A 563 34.36 -30.75 -1.18
N ASN A 564 33.94 -32.01 -0.93
CA ASN A 564 34.17 -33.09 -1.89
C ASN A 564 33.17 -33.15 -3.06
N ASP A 565 31.96 -32.59 -2.92
CA ASP A 565 30.94 -32.61 -3.99
C ASP A 565 30.95 -31.39 -4.91
N LEU A 566 31.70 -30.33 -4.57
CA LEU A 566 31.77 -29.08 -5.35
C LEU A 566 32.86 -29.08 -6.44
N HIS A 567 33.85 -29.96 -6.37
CA HIS A 567 35.03 -29.89 -7.25
C HIS A 567 34.82 -30.37 -8.69
N LYS A 568 33.70 -31.00 -9.05
CA LYS A 568 33.50 -31.55 -10.41
C LYS A 568 32.71 -30.65 -11.36
N THR A 569 31.96 -29.67 -10.87
CA THR A 569 31.08 -28.82 -11.71
C THR A 569 31.59 -27.39 -11.91
N GLU A 570 32.46 -26.87 -11.03
CA GLU A 570 32.99 -25.51 -11.13
C GLU A 570 34.28 -25.39 -11.97
N PHE A 571 35.02 -26.50 -12.13
CA PHE A 571 36.31 -26.51 -12.83
C PHE A 571 36.22 -26.07 -14.31
N TRP A 572 35.09 -26.32 -14.99
CA TRP A 572 34.93 -26.03 -16.42
C TRP A 572 34.35 -24.64 -16.74
N ARG A 573 33.87 -23.88 -15.74
CA ARG A 573 33.25 -22.55 -15.95
C ARG A 573 34.22 -21.37 -15.82
N ASN A 574 35.37 -21.54 -15.18
CA ASN A 574 36.20 -20.43 -14.72
C ASN A 574 37.43 -20.07 -15.58
N LYS A 575 37.50 -20.48 -16.85
CA LYS A 575 38.66 -20.17 -17.70
C LYS A 575 38.62 -18.83 -18.45
N LYS A 576 37.58 -18.00 -18.27
CA LYS A 576 37.50 -16.67 -18.91
C LYS A 576 36.81 -15.64 -18.02
N LYS A 577 37.55 -15.02 -17.09
CA LYS A 577 37.32 -13.67 -16.51
C LYS A 577 38.45 -13.34 -15.51
N LYS A 578 39.48 -12.62 -15.96
CA LYS A 578 40.64 -12.22 -15.14
C LYS A 578 40.56 -10.89 -14.35
N PRO A 579 39.55 -9.99 -14.46
CA PRO A 579 39.55 -8.75 -13.64
C PRO A 579 38.81 -8.85 -12.28
N THR A 580 38.10 -9.94 -11.99
CA THR A 580 37.24 -10.05 -10.78
C THR A 580 38.01 -10.43 -9.50
N VAL A 581 39.21 -11.00 -9.64
CA VAL A 581 40.00 -11.52 -8.50
C VAL A 581 40.71 -10.40 -7.74
N GLU A 582 41.20 -9.34 -8.41
CA GLU A 582 41.89 -8.21 -7.77
C GLU A 582 40.92 -7.31 -6.97
N LEU A 583 39.69 -7.12 -7.48
CA LEU A 583 38.69 -6.29 -6.80
C LEU A 583 38.19 -6.92 -5.49
N ASN A 584 38.00 -8.24 -5.46
CA ASN A 584 37.59 -8.98 -4.24
C ASN A 584 38.64 -8.89 -3.11
N ASN A 585 39.90 -8.59 -3.44
CA ASN A 585 40.95 -8.34 -2.46
C ASN A 585 40.95 -6.90 -1.92
N ILE A 586 40.42 -5.94 -2.69
CA ILE A 586 40.43 -4.49 -2.36
C ILE A 586 39.13 -4.06 -1.67
N TYR A 587 37.99 -4.61 -2.09
CA TYR A 587 36.67 -4.28 -1.52
C TYR A 587 35.79 -5.54 -1.43
N LYS A 588 35.35 -5.86 -0.21
CA LYS A 588 34.48 -7.03 0.11
C LYS A 588 33.03 -6.63 0.43
N GLY A 589 32.68 -5.38 0.15
CA GLY A 589 31.40 -4.79 0.56
C GLY A 589 30.27 -4.96 -0.46
N SER A 590 29.15 -4.28 -0.21
CA SER A 590 27.89 -4.48 -0.95
C SER A 590 27.78 -3.74 -2.31
N ALA A 591 28.70 -2.81 -2.61
CA ALA A 591 28.69 -2.03 -3.84
C ALA A 591 29.15 -2.84 -5.07
N GLN A 592 28.61 -2.50 -6.25
CA GLN A 592 28.74 -3.29 -7.46
C GLN A 592 29.74 -2.69 -8.45
N TRP A 593 30.66 -3.52 -8.93
CA TRP A 593 31.59 -3.13 -9.98
C TRP A 593 30.93 -2.91 -11.34
N CYS A 594 31.16 -1.74 -11.91
CA CYS A 594 30.63 -1.35 -13.22
C CYS A 594 31.71 -1.09 -14.28
N ASN A 595 32.93 -1.60 -14.09
CA ASN A 595 34.07 -1.46 -15.02
C ASN A 595 34.46 0.00 -15.31
N VAL A 596 34.34 0.89 -14.32
CA VAL A 596 34.68 2.32 -14.48
C VAL A 596 35.84 2.67 -13.56
N VAL A 597 36.94 3.11 -14.15
CA VAL A 597 38.13 3.62 -13.48
C VAL A 597 38.14 5.15 -13.63
N ILE A 598 38.26 5.87 -12.52
CA ILE A 598 38.37 7.33 -12.49
C ILE A 598 39.85 7.70 -12.30
N ASP A 599 40.37 8.55 -13.20
CA ASP A 599 41.72 9.14 -13.17
C ASP A 599 42.88 8.14 -12.94
N ASN A 600 42.72 6.87 -13.36
CA ASN A 600 43.69 5.78 -13.15
C ASN A 600 44.14 5.58 -11.69
N CYS A 601 43.35 6.05 -10.72
CA CYS A 601 43.66 5.98 -9.30
C CYS A 601 42.56 5.31 -8.47
N CYS A 602 41.30 5.38 -8.92
CA CYS A 602 40.13 4.91 -8.16
C CYS A 602 39.18 4.04 -9.01
N TYR A 603 38.60 3.05 -8.37
CA TYR A 603 37.46 2.29 -8.85
C TYR A 603 36.15 2.98 -8.45
N PHE A 604 35.22 3.12 -9.40
CA PHE A 604 33.85 3.51 -9.13
C PHE A 604 32.94 2.28 -8.99
N LEU A 605 32.36 2.08 -7.81
CA LEU A 605 31.43 0.98 -7.52
C LEU A 605 30.01 1.54 -7.31
N LYS A 606 29.05 1.06 -8.08
CA LYS A 606 27.66 1.51 -8.06
C LYS A 606 26.93 1.01 -6.81
N LEU A 607 26.07 1.84 -6.23
CA LEU A 607 25.23 1.43 -5.10
C LEU A 607 24.20 0.36 -5.51
N PRO A 608 23.90 -0.62 -4.62
CA PRO A 608 22.92 -1.66 -4.90
C PRO A 608 21.49 -1.11 -4.93
N HIS A 609 20.75 -1.40 -6.00
CA HIS A 609 19.36 -1.00 -6.20
C HIS A 609 18.37 -2.16 -5.92
N LYS A 610 17.19 -1.86 -5.39
CA LYS A 610 16.15 -2.85 -5.05
C LYS A 610 15.66 -3.65 -6.27
N ASP A 611 15.49 -2.97 -7.40
CA ASP A 611 14.98 -3.55 -8.66
C ASP A 611 16.07 -4.27 -9.48
N GLY A 612 17.25 -4.49 -8.90
CA GLY A 612 18.33 -5.27 -9.51
C GLY A 612 19.50 -4.45 -10.05
N LYS A 613 20.46 -5.16 -10.66
CA LYS A 613 21.80 -4.63 -11.02
C LYS A 613 21.77 -3.56 -12.12
N SER A 614 20.77 -3.59 -12.99
CA SER A 614 20.63 -2.65 -14.12
C SER A 614 20.16 -1.26 -13.69
N SER A 615 19.40 -1.15 -12.60
CA SER A 615 18.76 0.12 -12.18
C SER A 615 19.71 1.00 -11.37
N ASN A 616 19.74 2.31 -11.64
CA ASN A 616 20.64 3.26 -10.97
C ASN A 616 19.99 3.85 -9.71
N VAL A 617 20.81 4.07 -8.67
CA VAL A 617 20.35 4.82 -7.49
C VAL A 617 20.37 6.31 -7.83
N GLY A 618 19.19 6.94 -7.77
CA GLY A 618 19.03 8.38 -8.03
C GLY A 618 19.25 9.27 -6.79
N ASN A 619 18.76 8.84 -5.62
CA ASN A 619 18.96 9.56 -4.35
C ASN A 619 19.34 8.58 -3.22
N PRO A 620 20.53 8.68 -2.61
CA PRO A 620 20.97 7.83 -1.51
C PRO A 620 20.23 8.11 -0.18
N LEU A 621 19.52 9.24 -0.09
CA LEU A 621 18.63 9.60 1.04
C LEU A 621 17.16 9.25 0.76
N SER A 622 16.90 8.41 -0.25
CA SER A 622 15.54 7.92 -0.53
C SER A 622 15.08 6.90 0.52
N LYS A 623 13.76 6.69 0.58
CA LYS A 623 13.09 5.80 1.56
C LYS A 623 13.75 4.42 1.67
N ASP A 624 14.18 3.85 0.56
CA ASP A 624 14.74 2.49 0.49
C ASP A 624 16.10 2.35 1.19
N PHE A 625 16.79 3.46 1.45
CA PHE A 625 18.13 3.49 2.04
C PHE A 625 18.14 4.02 3.49
N LEU A 626 17.01 4.50 4.02
CA LEU A 626 16.93 5.03 5.39
C LEU A 626 17.33 3.98 6.45
N ASN A 627 16.93 2.72 6.25
CA ASN A 627 17.27 1.64 7.18
C ASN A 627 18.78 1.32 7.18
N LYS A 628 19.47 1.55 6.06
CA LYS A 628 20.91 1.28 5.93
C LYS A 628 21.78 2.28 6.69
N PHE A 629 21.20 3.40 7.11
CA PHE A 629 21.86 4.33 8.02
C PHE A 629 21.92 3.78 9.45
N SER A 630 20.84 3.13 9.90
CA SER A 630 20.77 2.46 11.21
C SER A 630 21.81 1.35 11.36
N GLU A 631 22.11 0.67 10.25
CA GLU A 631 23.07 -0.43 10.17
C GLU A 631 24.53 0.06 10.02
N ASN A 632 24.78 1.39 10.10
CA ASN A 632 26.06 2.05 9.84
C ASN A 632 26.66 1.78 8.44
N VAL A 633 25.87 1.26 7.50
CA VAL A 633 26.29 1.03 6.10
C VAL A 633 26.34 2.35 5.34
N LEU A 634 25.33 3.20 5.50
CA LEU A 634 25.36 4.60 5.04
C LEU A 634 25.68 5.46 6.27
N ALA A 635 26.75 6.24 6.26
CA ALA A 635 27.17 7.04 7.41
C ALA A 635 27.61 8.44 6.98
N SER A 636 27.67 9.38 7.92
CA SER A 636 28.25 10.70 7.71
C SER A 636 29.27 11.00 8.81
N SER A 637 30.28 11.80 8.47
CA SER A 637 31.18 12.38 9.45
C SER A 637 30.59 13.58 10.20
N ASP A 638 29.46 14.13 9.75
CA ASP A 638 28.80 15.32 10.31
C ASP A 638 27.57 14.94 11.15
N ALA A 639 27.45 15.51 12.35
CA ALA A 639 26.29 15.36 13.22
C ALA A 639 25.00 15.87 12.56
N SER A 640 25.11 16.87 11.68
CA SER A 640 24.00 17.45 10.91
C SER A 640 23.26 16.41 10.07
N ALA A 641 23.98 15.42 9.53
CA ALA A 641 23.39 14.37 8.70
C ALA A 641 22.56 13.39 9.53
N ALA A 642 22.99 13.07 10.75
CA ALA A 642 22.24 12.20 11.65
C ALA A 642 20.89 12.82 12.03
N GLU A 643 20.85 14.13 12.32
CA GLU A 643 19.60 14.81 12.65
C GLU A 643 18.66 14.89 11.44
N ILE A 644 19.15 15.25 10.25
CA ILE A 644 18.35 15.26 9.01
C ILE A 644 17.73 13.88 8.73
N LEU A 645 18.46 12.80 9.01
CA LEU A 645 17.98 11.45 8.80
C LEU A 645 16.97 11.00 9.85
N LYS A 646 17.15 11.42 11.10
CA LYS A 646 16.15 11.26 12.15
C LYS A 646 14.85 11.99 11.77
N ILE A 647 14.95 13.23 11.31
CA ILE A 647 13.82 14.00 10.79
C ILE A 647 13.19 13.28 9.58
N ALA A 648 13.99 12.83 8.61
CA ALA A 648 13.48 12.12 7.43
C ALA A 648 12.74 10.82 7.79
N ARG A 649 13.21 10.08 8.82
CA ARG A 649 12.50 8.91 9.38
C ARG A 649 11.17 9.31 9.99
N MET A 650 11.14 10.38 10.78
CA MET A 650 9.92 10.90 11.42
C MET A 650 8.87 11.33 10.40
N LEU A 651 9.28 12.01 9.33
CA LEU A 651 8.40 12.50 8.28
C LEU A 651 8.00 11.41 7.27
N SER A 652 8.67 10.26 7.26
CA SER A 652 8.49 9.23 6.22
C SER A 652 7.05 8.72 6.11
N TYR A 653 6.34 8.56 7.23
CA TYR A 653 4.96 8.11 7.23
C TYR A 653 4.02 9.21 6.73
N TRP A 654 4.07 10.39 7.35
CA TRP A 654 3.22 11.52 6.97
C TRP A 654 3.40 11.87 5.49
N ARG A 655 4.64 12.01 5.00
CA ARG A 655 4.90 12.35 3.58
C ARG A 655 4.23 11.41 2.57
N ASN A 656 4.12 10.12 2.91
CA ASN A 656 3.53 9.13 2.00
C ASN A 656 2.00 9.09 2.08
N ASN A 657 1.43 9.40 3.25
CA ASN A 657 0.00 9.23 3.52
C ASN A 657 -0.76 10.56 3.65
N ARG A 658 -0.06 11.69 3.75
CA ARG A 658 -0.59 13.03 4.01
C ARG A 658 -1.72 13.37 3.07
N ASP A 659 -1.51 13.27 1.76
CA ASP A 659 -2.52 13.66 0.79
C ASP A 659 -3.78 12.79 0.91
N ARG A 660 -3.62 11.48 1.16
CA ARG A 660 -4.73 10.54 1.36
C ARG A 660 -5.50 10.77 2.66
N ILE A 661 -4.79 11.12 3.73
CA ILE A 661 -5.37 11.43 5.05
C ILE A 661 -6.10 12.78 5.00
N MET A 662 -5.48 13.77 4.36
CA MET A 662 -6.05 15.12 4.21
C MET A 662 -7.25 15.14 3.27
N SER A 663 -7.28 14.27 2.25
CA SER A 663 -8.40 14.15 1.31
C SER A 663 -9.61 13.40 1.87
N GLN A 664 -9.57 12.90 3.11
CA GLN A 664 -10.70 12.18 3.69
C GLN A 664 -11.93 13.08 3.82
N PHE A 665 -13.08 12.56 3.40
CA PHE A 665 -14.35 13.28 3.45
C PHE A 665 -14.98 13.16 4.84
N ALA A 666 -14.70 14.16 5.69
CA ALA A 666 -15.18 14.22 7.07
C ALA A 666 -16.44 15.09 7.19
N VAL A 667 -17.56 14.46 7.57
CA VAL A 667 -18.86 15.14 7.73
C VAL A 667 -19.13 15.34 9.22
N TRP A 668 -19.48 16.56 9.61
CA TRP A 668 -19.70 16.95 11.00
C TRP A 668 -21.18 17.00 11.35
N PHE A 669 -21.52 16.55 12.55
CA PHE A 669 -22.90 16.46 13.01
C PHE A 669 -23.30 17.74 13.72
N GLU A 670 -24.44 18.29 13.32
CA GLU A 670 -25.10 19.34 14.09
C GLU A 670 -25.74 18.77 15.36
N ASN A 671 -26.02 19.66 16.31
CA ASN A 671 -26.66 19.25 17.57
C ASN A 671 -28.01 18.57 17.35
N SER A 672 -28.73 18.86 16.26
CA SER A 672 -29.99 18.19 15.90
C SER A 672 -29.82 16.68 15.72
N TYR A 673 -28.73 16.23 15.10
CA TYR A 673 -28.45 14.82 14.77
C TYR A 673 -27.89 13.98 15.95
N LEU A 674 -27.47 14.64 17.03
CA LEU A 674 -26.92 13.94 18.21
C LEU A 674 -28.03 13.41 19.13
N GLN A 675 -27.82 12.20 19.67
CA GLN A 675 -28.74 11.61 20.66
C GLN A 675 -28.66 12.34 22.00
N ARG A 676 -29.76 12.33 22.79
CA ARG A 676 -29.81 13.01 24.10
C ARG A 676 -28.69 12.62 25.07
N GLY A 677 -28.28 11.35 25.07
CA GLY A 677 -27.15 10.87 25.89
C GLY A 677 -25.80 11.48 25.49
N VAL A 678 -25.60 11.75 24.20
CA VAL A 678 -24.39 12.41 23.66
C VAL A 678 -24.42 13.91 23.94
N LYS A 679 -25.59 14.55 23.81
CA LYS A 679 -25.83 15.98 24.08
C LYS A 679 -25.48 16.41 25.52
N SER A 680 -25.61 15.49 26.48
CA SER A 680 -25.34 15.76 27.91
C SER A 680 -23.86 15.62 28.29
N SER A 681 -23.02 15.02 27.43
CA SER A 681 -21.59 14.85 27.68
C SER A 681 -20.80 16.12 27.32
N ARG A 682 -19.68 16.38 28.03
CA ARG A 682 -18.82 17.59 28.00
C ARG A 682 -19.10 18.55 26.84
N LYS A 683 -19.61 19.75 27.16
CA LYS A 683 -20.08 20.86 26.31
C LYS A 683 -19.13 21.39 25.19
N SER A 684 -18.00 20.75 24.88
CA SER A 684 -16.99 21.32 23.97
C SER A 684 -16.55 20.43 22.79
N MET A 685 -16.92 19.14 22.73
CA MET A 685 -16.47 18.27 21.64
C MET A 685 -17.50 18.16 20.52
N ARG A 686 -17.04 18.33 19.27
CA ARG A 686 -17.82 18.09 18.07
C ARG A 686 -17.67 16.64 17.63
N TYR A 687 -18.71 16.09 17.04
CA TYR A 687 -18.73 14.71 16.53
C TYR A 687 -19.01 14.72 15.04
N GLY A 688 -18.51 13.70 14.35
CA GLY A 688 -18.71 13.51 12.92
C GLY A 688 -18.41 12.07 12.54
N ALA A 689 -18.43 11.80 11.24
CA ALA A 689 -18.00 10.51 10.72
C ALA A 689 -17.31 10.66 9.36
N ILE A 690 -16.53 9.65 9.05
CA ILE A 690 -15.91 9.43 7.74
C ILE A 690 -16.48 8.12 7.21
N LEU A 691 -16.92 8.13 5.95
CA LEU A 691 -17.27 6.91 5.22
C LEU A 691 -16.07 6.52 4.35
N PRO A 692 -15.36 5.43 4.67
CA PRO A 692 -14.23 4.98 3.87
C PRO A 692 -14.71 4.50 2.50
N LEU A 693 -13.94 4.81 1.45
CA LEU A 693 -14.23 4.42 0.07
C LEU A 693 -13.82 2.97 -0.21
N VAL A 694 -14.51 2.04 0.47
CA VAL A 694 -14.20 0.61 0.44
C VAL A 694 -14.72 -0.01 -0.86
N VAL A 695 -13.81 -0.47 -1.71
CA VAL A 695 -14.17 -1.39 -2.80
C VAL A 695 -14.30 -2.77 -2.20
N VAL A 696 -15.54 -3.26 -2.06
CA VAL A 696 -15.88 -4.51 -1.36
C VAL A 696 -15.09 -5.70 -1.87
N CYS A 697 -14.94 -5.83 -3.19
CA CYS A 697 -14.07 -6.84 -3.80
C CYS A 697 -13.10 -6.18 -4.79
N GLY A 698 -12.01 -5.62 -4.28
CA GLY A 698 -11.04 -4.86 -5.09
C GLY A 698 -9.84 -5.68 -5.60
N THR A 699 -9.72 -6.94 -5.20
CA THR A 699 -8.60 -7.83 -5.55
C THR A 699 -9.07 -9.18 -6.10
N LEU A 700 -8.17 -9.92 -6.76
CA LEU A 700 -8.42 -11.31 -7.20
C LEU A 700 -8.83 -12.26 -6.06
N THR A 701 -8.32 -12.00 -4.87
CA THR A 701 -8.65 -12.73 -3.64
C THR A 701 -9.97 -12.25 -3.02
N ARG A 702 -10.64 -11.28 -3.65
CA ARG A 702 -11.92 -10.66 -3.21
C ARG A 702 -11.83 -9.91 -1.90
N ARG A 703 -10.61 -9.56 -1.49
CA ARG A 703 -10.39 -8.68 -0.34
C ARG A 703 -10.88 -7.29 -0.68
N ALA A 704 -11.45 -6.66 0.33
CA ALA A 704 -11.79 -5.26 0.28
C ALA A 704 -10.53 -4.41 0.08
N VAL A 705 -10.65 -3.30 -0.62
CA VAL A 705 -9.55 -2.38 -0.87
C VAL A 705 -9.97 -0.98 -0.52
N GLU A 706 -9.21 -0.35 0.37
CA GLU A 706 -9.25 1.09 0.60
C GLU A 706 -7.82 1.57 0.87
N PRO A 707 -7.37 2.66 0.21
CA PRO A 707 -5.95 3.04 0.19
C PRO A 707 -5.40 3.67 1.47
N THR A 708 -6.23 3.99 2.47
CA THR A 708 -5.87 4.82 3.64
C THR A 708 -6.02 4.06 4.96
N TRP A 709 -7.24 3.63 5.28
CA TRP A 709 -7.65 2.96 6.51
C TRP A 709 -7.24 1.49 6.54
N MET A 710 -7.40 0.76 5.42
CA MET A 710 -6.97 -0.65 5.34
C MET A 710 -5.44 -0.79 5.25
N THR A 711 -4.74 0.27 4.87
CA THR A 711 -3.26 0.29 4.82
C THR A 711 -2.62 1.02 6.00
N ALA A 712 -3.43 1.55 6.93
CA ALA A 712 -2.95 2.28 8.09
C ALA A 712 -1.91 1.43 8.85
N SER A 713 -0.83 2.06 9.31
CA SER A 713 0.15 1.35 10.12
C SER A 713 -0.25 1.36 11.59
N ASN A 714 0.32 0.44 12.36
CA ASN A 714 0.33 0.59 13.80
C ASN A 714 1.12 1.84 14.20
N VAL A 715 0.79 2.34 15.39
CA VAL A 715 1.44 3.46 16.03
C VAL A 715 2.93 3.20 16.20
N HIS A 716 3.75 4.20 15.87
CA HIS A 716 5.19 4.15 16.06
C HIS A 716 5.68 5.50 16.57
N SER A 717 6.31 5.52 17.74
CA SER A 717 6.75 6.74 18.43
C SER A 717 7.61 7.65 17.56
N GLU A 718 8.49 7.06 16.74
CA GLU A 718 9.35 7.81 15.83
C GLU A 718 8.68 8.28 14.52
N ARG A 719 7.36 8.11 14.32
CA ARG A 719 6.70 8.45 13.03
C ARG A 719 5.48 9.34 13.24
N ILE A 720 5.55 10.54 12.67
CA ILE A 720 4.46 11.52 12.72
C ILE A 720 3.27 11.00 11.91
N GLY A 721 2.07 11.16 12.47
CA GLY A 721 0.82 10.70 11.87
C GLY A 721 0.58 9.19 11.95
N SER A 722 1.45 8.42 12.60
CA SER A 722 1.20 6.97 12.77
C SER A 722 0.00 6.66 13.69
N GLU A 723 -0.47 7.66 14.44
CA GLU A 723 -1.63 7.63 15.35
C GLU A 723 -3.00 7.65 14.64
N LEU A 724 -3.04 7.57 13.31
CA LEU A 724 -4.26 7.69 12.50
C LEU A 724 -5.43 6.84 13.03
N ARG A 725 -5.16 5.60 13.47
CA ARG A 725 -6.18 4.68 14.01
C ARG A 725 -6.83 5.17 15.29
N ALA A 726 -6.06 5.83 16.15
CA ALA A 726 -6.53 6.34 17.44
C ALA A 726 -7.52 7.50 17.30
N MET A 727 -7.60 8.10 16.11
CA MET A 727 -8.55 9.17 15.80
C MET A 727 -9.98 8.66 15.60
N ILE A 728 -10.14 7.36 15.34
CA ILE A 728 -11.45 6.73 15.28
C ILE A 728 -11.90 6.47 16.71
N GLN A 729 -12.92 7.20 17.15
CA GLN A 729 -13.38 7.18 18.53
C GLN A 729 -14.88 7.03 18.57
N ALA A 730 -15.34 6.06 19.37
CA ALA A 730 -16.76 5.87 19.59
C ALA A 730 -17.37 7.12 20.25
N PRO A 731 -18.54 7.60 19.79
CA PRO A 731 -19.23 8.69 20.47
C PRO A 731 -19.72 8.24 21.87
N PRO A 732 -19.94 9.18 22.81
CA PRO A 732 -20.44 8.84 24.15
C PRO A 732 -21.69 7.94 24.12
N GLY A 733 -21.69 6.87 24.92
CA GLY A 733 -22.76 5.88 24.93
C GLY A 733 -22.60 4.76 23.91
N TYR A 734 -21.56 4.80 23.07
CA TYR A 734 -21.18 3.73 22.15
C TYR A 734 -19.78 3.22 22.50
N ASN A 735 -19.51 1.96 22.18
CA ASN A 735 -18.18 1.35 22.27
C ASN A 735 -17.89 0.62 20.96
N ILE A 736 -16.64 0.69 20.50
CA ILE A 736 -16.18 -0.15 19.39
C ILE A 736 -15.73 -1.49 19.99
N VAL A 737 -16.35 -2.58 19.54
CA VAL A 737 -15.98 -3.95 19.92
C VAL A 737 -15.39 -4.61 18.69
N GLY A 738 -14.17 -5.07 18.79
CA GLY A 738 -13.48 -5.82 17.74
C GLY A 738 -12.70 -6.98 18.32
N ALA A 739 -12.51 -8.02 17.51
CA ALA A 739 -11.67 -9.16 17.84
C ALA A 739 -10.75 -9.44 16.65
N ASP A 740 -9.47 -9.65 16.93
CA ASP A 740 -8.47 -10.01 15.93
C ASP A 740 -8.13 -11.51 16.11
N VAL A 741 -8.07 -12.23 15.00
CA VAL A 741 -7.76 -13.67 14.99
C VAL A 741 -6.30 -13.84 14.58
N ASP A 742 -5.46 -14.20 15.56
CA ASP A 742 -4.04 -14.39 15.33
C ASP A 742 -3.77 -15.42 14.23
N SER A 743 -3.10 -14.98 13.15
CA SER A 743 -2.61 -15.85 12.07
C SER A 743 -3.70 -16.71 11.41
N GLN A 744 -4.91 -16.18 11.23
CA GLN A 744 -6.05 -16.90 10.62
C GLN A 744 -5.69 -17.66 9.33
N GLU A 745 -4.93 -17.03 8.43
CA GLU A 745 -4.51 -17.66 7.16
C GLU A 745 -3.60 -18.89 7.36
N LEU A 746 -2.75 -18.83 8.38
CA LEU A 746 -1.85 -19.92 8.73
C LEU A 746 -2.65 -21.10 9.29
N TRP A 747 -3.64 -20.81 10.13
CA TRP A 747 -4.57 -21.80 10.66
C TRP A 747 -5.31 -22.52 9.54
N LEU A 748 -5.90 -21.79 8.60
CA LEU A 748 -6.60 -22.39 7.46
C LEU A 748 -5.68 -23.25 6.60
N SER A 749 -4.50 -22.74 6.28
CA SER A 749 -3.49 -23.50 5.52
C SER A 749 -3.09 -24.79 6.24
N SER A 750 -2.97 -24.74 7.57
CA SER A 750 -2.61 -25.90 8.39
C SER A 750 -3.73 -26.95 8.41
N ILE A 751 -4.99 -26.51 8.53
CA ILE A 751 -6.17 -27.37 8.55
C ILE A 751 -6.36 -28.04 7.18
N ILE A 752 -6.12 -27.33 6.07
CA ILE A 752 -6.15 -27.90 4.72
C ILE A 752 -5.12 -29.03 4.60
N GLY A 753 -3.90 -28.84 5.11
CA GLY A 753 -2.86 -29.87 5.12
C GLY A 753 -3.22 -31.09 5.98
N ASP A 754 -3.73 -30.86 7.17
CA ASP A 754 -4.19 -31.90 8.10
C ASP A 754 -5.36 -32.71 7.53
N ALA A 755 -6.32 -32.02 6.91
CA ALA A 755 -7.47 -32.62 6.22
C ALA A 755 -7.02 -33.52 5.06
N TYR A 756 -6.04 -33.08 4.27
CA TYR A 756 -5.48 -33.85 3.15
C TYR A 756 -4.70 -35.09 3.61
N TYR A 757 -3.94 -34.98 4.70
CA TYR A 757 -3.06 -36.07 5.14
C TYR A 757 -3.82 -37.21 5.81
N LYS A 758 -4.53 -36.92 6.91
CA LYS A 758 -5.17 -37.93 7.78
C LYS A 758 -6.51 -37.49 8.39
N LYS A 759 -7.03 -36.32 8.01
CA LYS A 759 -8.29 -35.75 8.56
C LYS A 759 -8.30 -35.57 10.09
N ILE A 760 -7.11 -35.42 10.72
CA ILE A 760 -6.99 -35.06 12.14
C ILE A 760 -6.23 -33.74 12.27
N HIS A 761 -6.73 -32.86 13.12
CA HIS A 761 -6.00 -31.66 13.54
C HIS A 761 -4.67 -32.01 14.22
N GLY A 762 -3.59 -31.37 13.76
CA GLY A 762 -2.23 -31.60 14.25
C GLY A 762 -1.58 -32.88 13.73
N ALA A 763 -2.13 -33.53 12.69
CA ALA A 763 -1.51 -34.68 12.07
C ALA A 763 -0.21 -34.34 11.32
N THR A 764 -0.09 -33.10 10.85
CA THR A 764 1.14 -32.61 10.20
C THR A 764 1.99 -31.80 11.17
N PRO A 765 3.33 -31.74 10.96
CA PRO A 765 4.19 -30.84 11.73
C PRO A 765 3.73 -29.38 11.64
N PHE A 766 3.20 -28.97 10.47
CA PHE A 766 2.64 -27.65 10.27
C PHE A 766 1.38 -27.40 11.13
N GLY A 767 0.41 -28.31 11.12
CA GLY A 767 -0.75 -28.28 12.00
C GLY A 767 -0.35 -28.16 13.48
N TRP A 768 0.60 -29.01 13.89
CA TRP A 768 1.09 -29.02 15.27
C TRP A 768 1.75 -27.71 15.70
N MET A 769 2.69 -27.18 14.90
CA MET A 769 3.37 -25.91 15.16
C MET A 769 2.40 -24.73 15.22
N THR A 770 1.26 -24.80 14.53
CA THR A 770 0.24 -23.73 14.52
C THR A 770 -0.70 -23.84 15.73
N LEU A 771 -1.07 -25.07 16.12
CA LEU A 771 -2.01 -25.34 17.23
C LEU A 771 -1.37 -25.18 18.62
N ILE A 772 -0.16 -25.70 18.80
CA ILE A 772 0.51 -25.83 20.12
C ILE A 772 1.77 -24.95 20.20
N GLY A 773 2.34 -24.56 19.06
CA GLY A 773 3.54 -23.74 19.04
C GLY A 773 3.32 -22.39 19.71
N THR A 774 4.23 -22.00 20.60
CA THR A 774 4.18 -20.71 21.30
C THR A 774 5.39 -19.88 20.95
N LYS A 775 5.19 -18.55 20.90
CA LYS A 775 6.27 -17.59 20.68
C LYS A 775 7.31 -17.62 21.81
N SER A 776 6.88 -17.86 23.05
CA SER A 776 7.75 -17.90 24.23
C SER A 776 8.70 -19.08 24.22
N ASN A 777 8.24 -20.26 23.76
CA ASN A 777 9.04 -21.47 23.74
C ASN A 777 9.81 -21.64 22.42
N GLU A 778 9.71 -20.65 21.52
CA GLU A 778 10.32 -20.67 20.18
C GLU A 778 9.95 -21.91 19.34
N THR A 779 8.77 -22.47 19.59
CA THR A 779 8.22 -23.64 18.90
C THR A 779 7.23 -23.27 17.79
N ASP A 780 6.91 -21.98 17.62
CA ASP A 780 6.10 -21.52 16.51
C ASP A 780 6.86 -21.59 15.17
N MET A 781 6.12 -21.79 14.08
CA MET A 781 6.69 -21.94 12.74
C MET A 781 7.67 -20.81 12.37
N HIS A 782 7.38 -19.56 12.75
CA HIS A 782 8.27 -18.44 12.40
C HIS A 782 9.63 -18.54 13.09
N ASN A 783 9.65 -18.97 14.35
CA ASN A 783 10.89 -19.19 15.08
C ASN A 783 11.64 -20.43 14.57
N VAL A 784 10.93 -21.50 14.22
CA VAL A 784 11.54 -22.70 13.62
C VAL A 784 12.22 -22.36 12.28
N THR A 785 11.54 -21.62 11.39
CA THR A 785 12.16 -21.15 10.13
C THR A 785 13.33 -20.20 10.40
N ALA A 786 13.17 -19.26 11.35
CA ALA A 786 14.20 -18.29 11.71
C ALA A 786 15.49 -18.98 12.18
N LYS A 787 15.38 -19.97 13.07
CA LYS A 787 16.50 -20.79 13.56
C LYS A 787 17.17 -21.59 12.45
N ALA A 788 16.39 -22.19 11.55
CA ALA A 788 16.92 -23.02 10.47
C ALA A 788 17.77 -22.23 9.44
N VAL A 789 17.41 -20.96 9.21
CA VAL A 789 18.04 -20.08 8.20
C VAL A 789 19.05 -19.10 8.83
N GLY A 790 18.93 -18.83 10.13
CA GLY A 790 19.73 -17.83 10.85
C GLY A 790 19.31 -16.40 10.51
N ILE A 791 18.01 -16.11 10.61
CA ILE A 791 17.42 -14.78 10.39
C ILE A 791 16.52 -14.39 11.56
N SER A 792 16.07 -13.14 11.62
CA SER A 792 15.14 -12.73 12.68
C SER A 792 13.74 -13.31 12.47
N ARG A 793 12.97 -13.43 13.55
CA ARG A 793 11.57 -13.91 13.49
C ARG A 793 10.69 -13.06 12.57
N SER A 794 10.88 -11.73 12.56
CA SER A 794 10.10 -10.83 11.70
C SER A 794 10.40 -11.03 10.22
N GLN A 795 11.68 -11.24 9.87
CA GLN A 795 12.12 -11.61 8.52
C GLN A 795 11.56 -12.98 8.11
N ALA A 796 11.63 -13.97 9.02
CA ALA A 796 11.07 -15.30 8.78
C ALA A 796 9.55 -15.28 8.60
N LYS A 797 8.82 -14.41 9.31
CA LYS A 797 7.39 -14.18 9.11
C LYS A 797 7.09 -13.80 7.66
N ILE A 798 7.80 -12.80 7.13
CA ILE A 798 7.62 -12.32 5.75
C ILE A 798 7.86 -13.47 4.74
N ILE A 799 8.92 -14.24 4.94
CA ILE A 799 9.26 -15.35 4.03
C ILE A 799 8.25 -16.50 4.11
N ASN A 800 7.82 -16.90 5.31
CA ASN A 800 6.85 -17.99 5.48
C ASN A 800 5.54 -17.67 4.77
N TYR A 801 5.00 -16.46 4.97
CA TYR A 801 3.78 -16.03 4.29
C TYR A 801 3.97 -15.99 2.77
N ALA A 802 5.05 -15.39 2.28
CA ALA A 802 5.35 -15.38 0.85
C ALA A 802 5.41 -16.80 0.25
N ARG A 803 6.04 -17.75 0.95
CA ARG A 803 6.15 -19.15 0.53
C ARG A 803 4.79 -19.84 0.47
N ILE A 804 3.95 -19.68 1.50
CA ILE A 804 2.60 -20.26 1.55
C ILE A 804 1.76 -19.76 0.37
N TYR A 805 1.94 -18.50 -0.05
CA TYR A 805 1.29 -17.95 -1.24
C TYR A 805 1.91 -18.38 -2.58
N GLY A 806 2.77 -19.38 -2.59
CA GLY A 806 3.36 -19.93 -3.81
C GLY A 806 4.61 -19.20 -4.32
N ALA A 807 5.23 -18.31 -3.53
CA ALA A 807 6.50 -17.72 -3.93
C ALA A 807 7.60 -18.80 -4.00
N GLY A 808 8.35 -18.80 -5.11
CA GLY A 808 9.42 -19.76 -5.35
C GLY A 808 10.76 -19.41 -4.70
N GLN A 809 11.73 -20.33 -4.83
CA GLN A 809 13.07 -20.20 -4.24
C GLN A 809 13.80 -18.89 -4.60
N LYS A 810 13.74 -18.47 -5.87
CA LYS A 810 14.40 -17.24 -6.35
C LYS A 810 13.89 -15.97 -5.64
N PHE A 811 12.62 -15.95 -5.27
CA PHE A 811 12.03 -14.82 -4.55
C PHE A 811 12.58 -14.75 -3.13
N ALA A 812 12.65 -15.89 -2.43
CA ALA A 812 13.27 -15.97 -1.12
C ALA A 812 14.76 -15.62 -1.15
N GLU A 813 15.50 -16.03 -2.18
CA GLU A 813 16.91 -15.63 -2.39
C GLU A 813 17.04 -14.11 -2.49
N THR A 814 16.17 -13.48 -3.27
CA THR A 814 16.13 -12.00 -3.42
C THR A 814 15.83 -11.32 -2.08
N LEU A 815 14.85 -11.82 -1.31
CA LEU A 815 14.51 -11.27 0.01
C LEU A 815 15.64 -11.45 1.03
N LEU A 816 16.26 -12.63 1.10
CA LEU A 816 17.37 -12.89 2.01
C LEU A 816 18.54 -11.94 1.74
N LYS A 817 18.81 -11.67 0.45
CA LYS A 817 19.84 -10.71 0.04
C LYS A 817 19.46 -9.26 0.35
N GLN A 818 18.17 -8.92 0.35
CA GLN A 818 17.70 -7.61 0.79
C GLN A 818 17.83 -7.43 2.31
N PHE A 819 17.57 -8.49 3.08
CA PHE A 819 17.72 -8.48 4.55
C PHE A 819 19.16 -8.43 4.99
N ASN A 820 20.06 -9.10 4.26
CA ASN A 820 21.49 -9.03 4.52
C ASN A 820 22.27 -8.95 3.19
N PRO A 821 22.65 -7.74 2.75
CA PRO A 821 23.41 -7.54 1.52
C PRO A 821 24.82 -8.13 1.54
N SER A 822 25.37 -8.45 2.72
CA SER A 822 26.72 -9.03 2.85
C SER A 822 26.76 -10.53 2.52
N MET A 823 25.61 -11.22 2.51
CA MET A 823 25.55 -12.65 2.17
C MET A 823 25.90 -12.88 0.69
N THR A 824 26.75 -13.88 0.44
CA THR A 824 27.12 -14.25 -0.92
C THR A 824 25.96 -14.95 -1.65
N ASP A 825 25.93 -14.87 -2.99
CA ASP A 825 24.89 -15.52 -3.79
C ASP A 825 24.84 -17.04 -3.54
N SER A 826 25.99 -17.68 -3.26
CA SER A 826 26.07 -19.11 -2.94
C SER A 826 25.45 -19.46 -1.59
N GLU A 827 25.76 -18.68 -0.55
CA GLU A 827 25.17 -18.85 0.78
C GLU A 827 23.66 -18.62 0.75
N VAL A 828 23.21 -17.60 0.04
CA VAL A 828 21.78 -17.28 -0.13
C VAL A 828 21.04 -18.43 -0.81
N THR A 829 21.59 -18.98 -1.90
CA THR A 829 21.02 -20.15 -2.58
C THR A 829 21.02 -21.38 -1.68
N SER A 830 22.09 -21.62 -0.92
CA SER A 830 22.18 -22.75 0.01
C SER A 830 21.13 -22.66 1.12
N LYS A 831 21.04 -21.50 1.79
CA LYS A 831 20.05 -21.22 2.84
C LYS A 831 18.62 -21.32 2.32
N SER A 832 18.34 -20.72 1.16
CA SER A 832 17.02 -20.79 0.52
C SER A 832 16.66 -22.24 0.17
N ARG A 833 17.58 -23.01 -0.43
CA ARG A 833 17.35 -24.43 -0.75
C ARG A 833 17.09 -25.26 0.51
N LYS A 834 17.87 -25.07 1.58
CA LYS A 834 17.67 -25.74 2.87
C LYS A 834 16.29 -25.45 3.43
N MET A 835 15.87 -24.17 3.41
CA MET A 835 14.55 -23.74 3.86
C MET A 835 13.42 -24.41 3.08
N PHE A 836 13.46 -24.38 1.74
CA PHE A 836 12.42 -24.99 0.91
C PHE A 836 12.38 -26.52 1.05
N ALA A 837 13.53 -27.17 1.19
CA ALA A 837 13.60 -28.62 1.43
C ALA A 837 13.00 -29.01 2.79
N MET A 838 13.24 -28.21 3.84
CA MET A 838 12.68 -28.46 5.17
C MET A 838 11.15 -28.28 5.21
N THR A 839 10.62 -27.29 4.47
CA THR A 839 9.20 -26.93 4.55
C THR A 839 8.36 -27.48 3.42
N LYS A 840 8.64 -27.13 2.17
CA LYS A 840 7.87 -27.60 1.00
C LYS A 840 8.22 -29.06 0.67
N GLY A 841 9.46 -29.47 0.93
CA GLY A 841 9.93 -30.83 0.67
C GLY A 841 10.50 -31.00 -0.74
N ARG A 842 10.54 -32.25 -1.21
CA ARG A 842 11.01 -32.63 -2.55
C ARG A 842 9.83 -33.11 -3.38
N LYS A 843 9.86 -32.82 -4.69
CA LYS A 843 8.83 -33.30 -5.63
C LYS A 843 9.20 -34.72 -6.10
N VAL A 844 8.30 -35.67 -5.88
CA VAL A 844 8.42 -37.07 -6.27
C VAL A 844 7.33 -37.44 -7.28
N PHE A 845 7.63 -38.38 -8.16
CA PHE A 845 6.74 -38.85 -9.22
C PHE A 845 6.56 -40.37 -9.10
N LYS A 846 5.32 -40.82 -9.14
CA LYS A 846 4.96 -42.24 -9.18
C LYS A 846 4.66 -42.67 -10.61
N LEU A 847 5.04 -43.90 -10.95
CA LEU A 847 4.71 -44.48 -12.26
C LEU A 847 3.20 -44.78 -12.32
N LYS A 848 2.60 -44.56 -13.49
CA LYS A 848 1.22 -45.02 -13.71
C LYS A 848 1.17 -46.55 -13.73
N PRO A 849 0.08 -47.16 -13.23
CA PRO A 849 -0.07 -48.62 -13.14
C PRO A 849 0.13 -49.35 -14.48
N GLU A 850 -0.16 -48.68 -15.60
CA GLU A 850 0.04 -49.19 -16.98
C GLU A 850 1.52 -49.42 -17.35
N HIS A 851 2.45 -48.79 -16.64
CA HIS A 851 3.89 -48.82 -16.92
C HIS A 851 4.71 -49.48 -15.80
N THR A 852 4.06 -49.85 -14.70
CA THR A 852 4.66 -50.55 -13.55
C THR A 852 5.12 -51.98 -13.90
N THR A 853 4.61 -52.57 -14.96
CA THR A 853 5.04 -53.90 -15.43
C THR A 853 6.45 -53.93 -16.03
N LYS A 854 7.00 -52.78 -16.46
CA LYS A 854 8.34 -52.68 -17.10
C LYS A 854 9.40 -51.99 -16.24
N LEU A 855 9.01 -51.34 -15.15
CA LEU A 855 9.86 -50.51 -14.30
C LEU A 855 9.52 -50.74 -12.82
N THR A 856 10.51 -50.61 -11.93
CA THR A 856 10.31 -50.79 -10.48
C THR A 856 9.33 -49.78 -9.91
N ASP A 857 8.36 -50.21 -9.11
CA ASP A 857 7.44 -49.31 -8.42
C ASP A 857 8.14 -48.64 -7.23
N LYS A 858 8.64 -47.43 -7.45
CA LYS A 858 9.27 -46.59 -6.42
C LYS A 858 8.94 -45.13 -6.66
N ASP A 859 9.13 -44.29 -5.64
CA ASP A 859 9.05 -42.84 -5.80
C ASP A 859 10.30 -42.33 -6.55
N TYR A 860 10.09 -41.75 -7.73
CA TYR A 860 11.18 -41.20 -8.55
C TYR A 860 11.36 -39.71 -8.28
N SER A 861 12.61 -39.27 -8.18
CA SER A 861 12.93 -37.84 -8.17
C SER A 861 12.61 -37.18 -9.52
N SER A 862 12.43 -35.86 -9.55
CA SER A 862 12.20 -35.11 -10.80
C SER A 862 13.25 -35.41 -11.89
N TYR A 863 14.51 -35.59 -11.49
CA TYR A 863 15.59 -35.91 -12.43
C TYR A 863 15.48 -37.33 -12.99
N GLU A 864 15.21 -38.33 -12.15
CA GLU A 864 15.03 -39.71 -12.59
C GLU A 864 13.79 -39.86 -13.47
N ALA A 865 12.68 -39.22 -13.12
CA ALA A 865 11.45 -39.25 -13.90
C ALA A 865 11.66 -38.64 -15.29
N TYR A 866 12.37 -37.50 -15.38
CA TYR A 866 12.71 -36.88 -16.67
C TYR A 866 13.66 -37.75 -17.50
N LYS A 867 14.66 -38.37 -16.84
CA LYS A 867 15.59 -39.30 -17.51
C LYS A 867 14.84 -40.51 -18.09
N ILE A 868 13.90 -41.08 -17.34
CA ILE A 868 13.06 -42.21 -17.79
C ILE A 868 12.14 -41.78 -18.93
N SER A 869 11.45 -40.64 -18.81
CA SER A 869 10.62 -40.07 -19.87
C SER A 869 11.39 -39.91 -21.18
N LYS A 870 12.64 -39.43 -21.11
CA LYS A 870 13.53 -39.29 -22.28
C LYS A 870 14.03 -40.63 -22.82
N LEU A 871 14.25 -41.63 -21.96
CA LEU A 871 14.67 -42.97 -22.38
C LEU A 871 13.58 -43.72 -23.16
N TYR A 872 12.31 -43.50 -22.82
CA TYR A 872 11.16 -44.16 -23.44
C TYR A 872 10.43 -43.29 -24.48
N ASP A 873 10.98 -42.12 -24.81
CA ASP A 873 10.45 -41.13 -25.77
C ASP A 873 8.95 -40.84 -25.58
N LYS A 874 8.53 -40.72 -24.31
CA LYS A 874 7.15 -40.41 -23.94
C LYS A 874 7.13 -39.20 -23.00
N PRO A 875 6.18 -38.28 -23.15
CA PRO A 875 6.09 -37.11 -22.29
C PRO A 875 5.77 -37.51 -20.84
N LEU A 876 6.32 -36.77 -19.89
CA LEU A 876 6.26 -37.07 -18.46
C LEU A 876 4.82 -37.32 -17.92
N PRO A 877 3.77 -36.56 -18.34
CA PRO A 877 2.39 -36.83 -17.91
C PRO A 877 1.78 -38.14 -18.42
N VAL A 878 2.38 -38.77 -19.42
CA VAL A 878 1.93 -40.08 -19.94
C VAL A 878 2.49 -41.20 -19.08
N MET A 879 3.77 -41.13 -18.69
CA MET A 879 4.42 -42.20 -17.94
C MET A 879 4.22 -42.13 -16.42
N PHE A 880 4.19 -40.91 -15.88
CA PHE A 880 4.13 -40.67 -14.45
C PHE A 880 2.80 -40.02 -14.06
N GLU A 881 2.36 -40.29 -12.84
CA GLU A 881 1.36 -39.49 -12.15
C GLU A 881 1.86 -38.06 -11.94
N LYS A 882 0.95 -37.16 -11.58
CA LYS A 882 1.31 -35.79 -11.21
C LYS A 882 2.27 -35.81 -10.02
N GLY A 883 3.33 -35.00 -10.10
CA GLY A 883 4.35 -34.97 -9.05
C GLY A 883 3.78 -34.43 -7.73
N LYS A 884 4.06 -35.13 -6.63
CA LYS A 884 3.63 -34.78 -5.27
C LYS A 884 4.84 -34.34 -4.44
N TRP A 885 4.63 -33.40 -3.53
CA TRP A 885 5.63 -32.97 -2.56
C TRP A 885 5.67 -33.94 -1.37
N THR A 886 6.87 -34.35 -0.95
CA THR A 886 7.09 -35.20 0.22
C THR A 886 8.31 -34.75 1.04
N GLY A 887 8.32 -35.09 2.32
CA GLY A 887 9.46 -34.85 3.22
C GLY A 887 9.62 -33.42 3.75
N GLY A 888 8.66 -32.53 3.49
CA GLY A 888 8.61 -31.19 4.08
C GLY A 888 7.47 -31.05 5.10
N SER A 889 7.63 -30.14 6.07
CA SER A 889 6.61 -29.88 7.11
C SER A 889 5.24 -29.44 6.56
N GLU A 890 5.22 -28.82 5.37
CA GLU A 890 4.06 -28.23 4.71
C GLU A 890 3.64 -28.98 3.44
N SER A 891 4.31 -30.10 3.11
CA SER A 891 4.11 -30.81 1.84
C SER A 891 2.65 -31.21 1.59
N ALA A 892 1.93 -31.65 2.63
CA ALA A 892 0.51 -32.01 2.52
C ALA A 892 -0.37 -30.84 2.10
N MET A 893 -0.15 -29.65 2.68
CA MET A 893 -0.88 -28.43 2.31
C MET A 893 -0.59 -28.02 0.86
N PHE A 894 0.68 -28.04 0.42
CA PHE A 894 1.02 -27.74 -0.97
C PHE A 894 0.40 -28.72 -1.96
N ASN A 895 0.35 -30.02 -1.62
CA ASN A 895 -0.29 -31.01 -2.46
C ASN A 895 -1.80 -30.74 -2.61
N SER A 896 -2.48 -30.46 -1.50
CA SER A 896 -3.90 -30.12 -1.52
C SER A 896 -4.18 -28.85 -2.33
N LEU A 897 -3.38 -27.80 -2.16
CA LEU A 897 -3.56 -26.55 -2.90
C LEU A 897 -3.22 -26.69 -4.39
N GLU A 898 -2.16 -27.42 -4.74
CA GLU A 898 -1.82 -27.71 -6.14
C GLU A 898 -2.91 -28.59 -6.80
N GLU A 899 -3.54 -29.50 -6.07
CA GLU A 899 -4.64 -30.32 -6.57
C GLU A 899 -5.89 -29.48 -6.89
N ILE A 900 -6.29 -28.58 -5.98
CA ILE A 900 -7.40 -27.64 -6.20
C ILE A 900 -7.10 -26.72 -7.37
N ALA A 901 -5.91 -26.11 -7.39
CA ALA A 901 -5.52 -25.12 -8.40
C ALA A 901 -5.42 -25.67 -9.83
N GLN A 902 -5.22 -26.99 -9.98
CA GLN A 902 -5.11 -27.68 -11.27
C GLN A 902 -6.43 -28.28 -11.76
N GLN A 903 -7.53 -28.10 -11.03
CA GLN A 903 -8.85 -28.48 -11.54
C GLN A 903 -9.23 -27.56 -12.72
N PRO A 904 -10.01 -28.05 -13.70
CA PRO A 904 -10.46 -27.21 -14.83
C PRO A 904 -11.34 -26.04 -14.35
N HIS A 905 -12.11 -26.26 -13.28
CA HIS A 905 -12.86 -25.22 -12.59
C HIS A 905 -12.52 -25.26 -11.09
N PRO A 906 -11.43 -24.59 -10.67
CA PRO A 906 -11.01 -24.59 -9.28
C PRO A 906 -12.09 -23.95 -8.42
N VAL A 907 -12.62 -24.71 -7.46
CA VAL A 907 -13.61 -24.24 -6.50
C VAL A 907 -13.08 -24.34 -5.09
N THR A 908 -13.53 -23.43 -4.24
CA THR A 908 -13.15 -23.49 -2.84
C THR A 908 -13.92 -24.59 -2.08
N PRO A 909 -13.28 -25.36 -1.19
CA PRO A 909 -13.90 -26.43 -0.42
C PRO A 909 -15.24 -26.11 0.27
N PHE A 910 -15.37 -24.94 0.93
CA PHE A 910 -16.57 -24.63 1.72
C PHE A 910 -17.60 -23.82 0.91
N LEU A 911 -17.19 -22.69 0.36
CA LEU A 911 -18.11 -21.79 -0.35
C LEU A 911 -18.43 -22.24 -1.78
N LYS A 912 -17.73 -23.24 -2.32
CA LYS A 912 -17.81 -23.69 -3.72
C LYS A 912 -17.66 -22.54 -4.72
N SER A 913 -16.89 -21.51 -4.33
CA SER A 913 -16.67 -20.32 -5.16
C SER A 913 -15.60 -20.61 -6.20
N ARG A 914 -15.85 -20.27 -7.48
CA ARG A 914 -14.86 -20.47 -8.57
C ARG A 914 -13.79 -19.40 -8.60
N LEU A 915 -12.59 -19.63 -9.17
CA LEU A 915 -11.60 -18.57 -9.42
C LEU A 915 -12.08 -17.54 -10.47
N THR A 916 -11.29 -16.49 -10.74
CA THR A 916 -11.62 -15.54 -11.83
C THR A 916 -11.43 -16.21 -13.20
N ALA A 917 -12.25 -15.83 -14.19
CA ALA A 917 -12.24 -16.41 -15.53
C ALA A 917 -10.84 -16.33 -16.19
N ALA A 918 -10.11 -15.24 -15.96
CA ALA A 918 -8.75 -15.04 -16.46
C ALA A 918 -7.70 -16.03 -15.91
N LEU A 919 -8.04 -16.78 -14.85
CA LEU A 919 -7.18 -17.80 -14.23
C LEU A 919 -7.65 -19.23 -14.49
N GLU A 920 -8.76 -19.45 -15.20
CA GLU A 920 -9.30 -20.79 -15.48
C GLU A 920 -8.71 -21.44 -16.74
N ASN A 921 -7.95 -20.72 -17.57
CA ASN A 921 -7.40 -21.31 -18.79
C ASN A 921 -6.40 -22.45 -18.52
N PRO A 922 -6.52 -23.57 -19.25
CA PRO A 922 -5.63 -24.71 -19.13
C PRO A 922 -4.29 -24.56 -19.90
N THR A 923 -4.16 -23.57 -20.79
CA THR A 923 -2.98 -23.46 -21.67
C THR A 923 -1.72 -22.91 -21.00
N ASP A 924 -1.83 -22.27 -19.83
CA ASP A 924 -0.75 -21.57 -19.11
C ASP A 924 -0.66 -21.97 -17.62
N ASP A 925 -1.03 -23.20 -17.29
CA ASP A 925 -1.21 -23.65 -15.90
C ASP A 925 0.03 -23.44 -15.01
N GLU A 926 1.25 -23.64 -15.52
CA GLU A 926 2.47 -23.44 -14.73
C GLU A 926 2.80 -21.95 -14.49
N LYS A 927 2.46 -21.05 -15.43
CA LYS A 927 2.79 -19.62 -15.33
C LYS A 927 1.98 -18.95 -14.23
N TYR A 928 0.70 -19.32 -14.09
CA TYR A 928 -0.22 -18.72 -13.13
C TYR A 928 -0.44 -19.57 -11.87
N LEU A 929 0.20 -20.74 -11.75
CA LEU A 929 0.06 -21.62 -10.60
C LEU A 929 0.26 -20.90 -9.25
N PRO A 930 1.27 -20.04 -9.04
CA PRO A 930 1.41 -19.28 -7.78
C PRO A 930 0.18 -18.40 -7.50
N THR A 931 -0.35 -17.75 -8.53
CA THR A 931 -1.55 -16.91 -8.43
C THR A 931 -2.80 -17.74 -8.15
N LYS A 932 -2.95 -18.92 -8.78
CA LYS A 932 -4.06 -19.85 -8.53
C LYS A 932 -4.01 -20.41 -7.10
N ILE A 933 -2.82 -20.81 -6.63
CA ILE A 933 -2.60 -21.29 -5.25
C ILE A 933 -2.94 -20.18 -4.26
N LYS A 934 -2.40 -18.97 -4.46
CA LYS A 934 -2.71 -17.81 -3.63
C LYS A 934 -4.22 -17.55 -3.58
N SER A 935 -4.88 -17.45 -4.73
CA SER A 935 -6.32 -17.20 -4.77
C SER A 935 -7.14 -18.33 -4.16
N SER A 936 -6.76 -19.60 -4.36
CA SER A 936 -7.48 -20.75 -3.78
C SER A 936 -7.35 -20.81 -2.26
N ALA A 937 -6.15 -20.53 -1.73
CA ALA A 937 -5.92 -20.43 -0.29
C ALA A 937 -6.72 -19.27 0.35
N TYR A 938 -6.95 -18.19 -0.40
CA TYR A 938 -7.61 -16.98 0.09
C TYR A 938 -9.12 -16.92 -0.13
N GLN A 939 -9.66 -17.63 -1.11
CA GLN A 939 -11.07 -17.51 -1.44
C GLN A 939 -11.98 -18.26 -0.47
N ASP A 940 -11.51 -19.30 0.24
CA ASP A 940 -12.25 -19.82 1.40
C ASP A 940 -12.20 -18.86 2.59
N THR A 941 -11.22 -17.95 2.58
CA THR A 941 -11.17 -16.82 3.50
C THR A 941 -12.09 -15.69 3.09
N VAL A 942 -13.03 -15.86 2.13
CA VAL A 942 -14.01 -14.82 1.72
C VAL A 942 -14.92 -14.35 2.87
N SER A 943 -14.89 -14.99 4.04
CA SER A 943 -15.39 -14.40 5.28
C SER A 943 -14.50 -13.27 5.87
N ASN A 944 -13.37 -12.92 5.23
CA ASN A 944 -12.39 -11.90 5.65
C ASN A 944 -12.83 -10.46 5.42
N ALA A 945 -13.94 -10.24 4.74
CA ALA A 945 -14.52 -8.92 4.67
C ALA A 945 -14.83 -8.40 6.10
N ILE A 946 -15.07 -9.31 7.06
CA ILE A 946 -15.27 -9.01 8.48
C ILE A 946 -13.95 -8.98 9.28
N THR A 947 -12.94 -9.81 8.96
CA THR A 947 -11.71 -9.91 9.77
C THR A 947 -10.58 -8.95 9.36
N GLU A 948 -10.37 -8.65 8.07
CA GLU A 948 -9.26 -7.76 7.65
C GLU A 948 -9.49 -6.28 8.01
N SER A 949 -10.75 -5.90 8.27
CA SER A 949 -11.07 -4.60 8.89
C SER A 949 -10.59 -4.51 10.34
N ILE A 950 -10.19 -5.64 10.95
CA ILE A 950 -9.76 -5.77 12.35
C ILE A 950 -8.37 -6.42 12.51
N GLU A 951 -7.77 -7.07 11.50
CA GLU A 951 -6.41 -7.69 11.50
C GLU A 951 -5.23 -6.68 11.67
N ASN A 952 -5.57 -5.49 12.09
CA ASN A 952 -4.69 -4.36 12.25
C ASN A 952 -5.03 -3.59 13.56
N LEU A 953 -5.89 -4.17 14.40
CA LEU A 953 -6.27 -3.68 15.72
C LEU A 953 -5.74 -4.65 16.79
N ASN A 954 -4.51 -4.39 17.28
CA ASN A 954 -3.94 -4.65 18.63
C ASN A 954 -2.41 -4.82 18.52
N ARG A 955 -1.53 -4.24 19.35
CA ARG A 955 -1.56 -3.74 20.74
C ARG A 955 -0.69 -2.48 20.91
N PRO A 956 -0.85 -1.67 21.98
CA PRO A 956 0.28 -1.17 22.75
C PRO A 956 0.65 -2.15 23.86
N GLU A 957 1.94 -2.19 24.18
CA GLU A 957 2.53 -3.01 25.22
C GLU A 957 1.83 -2.86 26.58
N ARG A 958 1.78 -3.97 27.32
CA ARG A 958 1.48 -3.97 28.76
C ARG A 958 2.51 -3.08 29.45
N ASN A 959 2.03 -2.02 30.11
CA ASN A 959 2.60 -1.19 31.19
C ASN A 959 2.00 0.20 30.95
N VAL A 960 0.84 0.56 31.51
CA VAL A 960 0.72 1.22 32.81
C VAL A 960 -0.69 0.95 33.38
N ILE A 961 -0.78 0.17 34.45
CA ILE A 961 -1.81 0.31 35.48
C ILE A 961 -1.01 0.46 36.77
N PRO A 962 -1.04 1.64 37.39
CA PRO A 962 -1.62 1.65 38.74
C PRO A 962 -2.55 2.84 38.96
N ILE A 963 -3.39 2.67 39.98
CA ILE A 963 -4.23 3.67 40.63
C ILE A 963 -5.62 3.83 39.99
N LEU A 964 -6.57 3.03 40.47
CA LEU A 964 -7.94 3.45 40.85
C LEU A 964 -8.67 2.29 41.58
N LEU A 965 -8.05 1.77 42.64
CA LEU A 965 -8.70 0.91 43.64
C LEU A 965 -8.35 1.38 45.06
N SER A 966 -8.72 2.61 45.38
CA SER A 966 -9.03 3.01 46.77
C SER A 966 -9.73 4.37 46.75
N GLN A 967 -11.07 4.38 46.70
CA GLN A 967 -11.94 5.41 47.28
C GLN A 967 -13.37 5.16 46.80
N ASN A 968 -14.02 4.17 47.42
CA ASN A 968 -15.45 4.16 47.64
C ASN A 968 -15.76 3.24 48.84
N GLN A 969 -15.25 3.66 50.00
CA GLN A 969 -15.96 3.50 51.26
C GLN A 969 -16.21 4.91 51.81
N LYS A 970 -17.48 5.23 52.04
CA LYS A 970 -18.03 6.44 52.69
C LYS A 970 -17.98 7.75 51.89
N ARG A 971 -19.02 8.02 51.10
CA ARG A 971 -20.17 8.89 51.43
C ARG A 971 -21.04 9.11 50.20
#